data_AF-A0A3E2MUR3-F1
#
_entry.id   AF-A0A3E2MUR3-F1
#
_cell.length_a   1.000
_cell.length_b   1.000
_cell.length_c   1.000
_cell.angle_alpha   90.00
_cell.angle_beta   90.00
_cell.angle_gamma   90.00
#
_symmetry.space_group_name_H-M   'P 1'
#
loop_
_entity.id
_entity.type
_entity.pdbx_description
1 polymer ?
#
loop_
_entity_poly.entity_id
_entity_poly.type
_entity_poly.pdbx_seq_one_letter_code
_entity_poly.pdbx_strand_id
1 'polypeptide(L)'
;MPNDEGLDLTDVGIHPALLDAVLHATMAAAGADVAEMRLPFSWRGVSLHAAGAAGLRARIAALDGGDGAAVSVELADAAGLPVLSVDSLVTRPVTANQLNAAIAAAAGAPDHKLLEVAWSPIALNDRTIGGRGDLPVMLWDDYRDDDAHGAGTVVIWESCCAADDDVVRSAYAATHAALAVLQSWLSGDRPGTLVIVTHGGVALTDEGVNDLAAAAVWGLVRSAQSEHPGRIVLIDTDSAPTDPEVLMDLANLAGRGEPQLLVSGDAVYGARLAPIPPALSAPDGDCPTSDGPAELASVLDPAGTVLITGGTGMAGGVLARHVVGAGGVRHVVLASRQGEQAPRVAELVSELSAAGAEVLVLACDVADRDAVAQMMEQVRRRCPPLTGVIHAAGVLDDTVIASLTPDRMNPVLRAKVDGAWHLHQLTRGLGLSMFVLCSSIAGVMGSPGQGNYAAANTFLDALAAHRRATGLAGLSVQWGLWEQTSAMTGHLGERDLARIRRSGLAPMSIGQAVELLDAAVLLDRSTVVAACLDRNALASPAVSAELPMLFHSLLPRPTRRVINKDATTHESGLTQRLQALSPDQQHQLLVETVRNQAAVVLGRPSGQDIDPECTFQDLGLDSLTAVELRNRLKAASGLSLSPTLIFDYPTPVTLARHLAQQLIGTGTTGSAQIESQLKTLQQTLLAIEDGDKQRVAAQLRKFLTRLLAPAESGRPLDDRIKDATSPSEILQLIDAGSIES
;
A
#
# COMPACT_ATOMS: atom_id res chain seq x y z
N MET A 1 -43.40 12.86 -5.74
CA MET A 1 -42.07 12.29 -6.01
C MET A 1 -42.09 11.74 -7.43
N PRO A 2 -41.11 12.01 -8.28
CA PRO A 2 -40.94 11.22 -9.50
C PRO A 2 -40.74 9.77 -9.07
N ASN A 3 -41.35 8.82 -9.78
CA ASN A 3 -41.04 7.40 -9.61
C ASN A 3 -39.59 7.19 -10.06
N ASP A 4 -38.63 7.22 -9.14
CA ASP A 4 -37.31 6.66 -9.39
C ASP A 4 -37.46 5.14 -9.44
N GLU A 5 -37.56 4.60 -10.67
CA GLU A 5 -37.78 3.17 -10.98
C GLU A 5 -36.59 2.25 -10.61
N GLY A 6 -35.80 2.56 -9.58
CA GLY A 6 -34.59 1.82 -9.23
C GLY A 6 -34.36 1.51 -7.75
N LEU A 7 -35.20 2.02 -6.84
CA LEU A 7 -35.06 1.78 -5.39
C LEU A 7 -36.17 0.85 -4.90
N ASP A 8 -35.82 -0.40 -4.60
CA ASP A 8 -36.70 -1.28 -3.83
C ASP A 8 -36.78 -0.73 -2.41
N LEU A 9 -37.97 -0.25 -2.01
CA LEU A 9 -38.21 0.38 -0.70
C LEU A 9 -37.94 -0.57 0.47
N THR A 10 -37.82 -1.88 0.23
CA THR A 10 -37.55 -2.87 1.28
C THR A 10 -36.09 -2.92 1.73
N ASP A 11 -35.15 -2.36 0.96
CA ASP A 11 -33.69 -2.42 1.22
C ASP A 11 -33.12 -1.16 1.90
N VAL A 12 -33.96 -0.16 2.20
CA VAL A 12 -33.54 1.08 2.86
C VAL A 12 -34.39 1.31 4.11
N GLY A 13 -33.75 1.57 5.25
CA GLY A 13 -34.45 1.97 6.47
C GLY A 13 -35.38 3.16 6.23
N ILE A 14 -34.85 4.26 5.71
CA ILE A 14 -35.62 5.44 5.30
C ILE A 14 -35.09 5.94 3.97
N HIS A 15 -35.97 6.25 3.02
CA HIS A 15 -35.56 6.80 1.74
C HIS A 15 -34.76 8.11 1.92
N PRO A 16 -33.54 8.24 1.38
CA PRO A 16 -32.67 9.39 1.63
C PRO A 16 -33.32 10.74 1.30
N ALA A 17 -34.06 10.82 0.18
CA ALA A 17 -34.78 12.04 -0.20
C ALA A 17 -35.91 12.42 0.78
N LEU A 18 -36.53 11.44 1.46
CA LEU A 18 -37.55 11.73 2.47
C LEU A 18 -36.91 12.24 3.76
N LEU A 19 -35.78 11.66 4.17
CA LEU A 19 -35.02 12.14 5.32
C LEU A 19 -34.44 13.54 5.07
N ASP A 20 -33.90 13.77 3.88
CA ASP A 20 -33.36 15.06 3.46
C ASP A 20 -34.43 16.16 3.44
N ALA A 21 -35.62 15.87 2.93
CA ALA A 21 -36.75 16.79 3.00
C ALA A 21 -37.14 17.16 4.44
N VAL A 22 -37.05 16.21 5.38
CA VAL A 22 -37.26 16.52 6.81
C VAL A 22 -36.13 17.38 7.35
N LEU A 23 -34.87 17.11 7.00
CA LEU A 23 -33.73 17.90 7.44
C LEU A 23 -33.83 19.35 6.95
N HIS A 24 -34.28 19.58 5.72
CA HIS A 24 -34.60 20.92 5.25
C HIS A 24 -35.69 21.61 6.09
N ALA A 25 -36.71 20.88 6.53
CA ALA A 25 -37.74 21.43 7.42
C ALA A 25 -37.21 21.75 8.84
N THR A 26 -36.19 21.02 9.33
CA THR A 26 -35.56 21.33 10.62
C THR A 26 -34.88 22.69 10.63
N MET A 27 -34.32 23.12 9.49
CA MET A 27 -33.69 24.44 9.34
C MET A 27 -34.70 25.58 9.49
N ALA A 28 -35.94 25.38 9.02
CA ALA A 28 -37.02 26.37 9.19
C ALA A 28 -37.55 26.41 10.63
N ALA A 29 -37.61 25.27 11.33
CA ALA A 29 -38.08 25.17 12.71
C ALA A 29 -37.07 25.72 13.75
N ALA A 30 -35.77 25.71 13.41
CA ALA A 30 -34.67 26.22 14.23
C ALA A 30 -34.60 27.77 14.32
N GLY A 31 -35.54 28.49 13.71
CA GLY A 31 -35.62 29.96 13.79
C GLY A 31 -34.49 30.71 13.09
N ALA A 32 -33.83 30.10 12.10
CA ALA A 32 -32.70 30.70 11.40
C ALA A 32 -33.13 31.90 10.55
N ASP A 33 -32.37 33.00 10.65
CA ASP A 33 -32.44 34.11 9.71
C ASP A 33 -31.97 33.60 8.33
N VAL A 34 -32.64 34.01 7.25
CA VAL A 34 -32.46 33.44 5.88
C VAL A 34 -31.02 33.66 5.35
N ALA A 35 -30.22 34.47 6.03
CA ALA A 35 -28.84 34.80 5.69
C ALA A 35 -27.79 33.76 6.16
N GLU A 36 -28.09 32.87 7.12
CA GLU A 36 -27.13 31.87 7.62
C GLU A 36 -27.55 30.43 7.32
N MET A 37 -26.83 29.77 6.41
CA MET A 37 -27.03 28.35 6.10
C MET A 37 -26.49 27.49 7.25
N ARG A 38 -27.37 26.77 7.95
CA ARG A 38 -27.01 25.86 9.05
C ARG A 38 -27.07 24.40 8.60
N LEU A 39 -26.05 23.60 8.91
CA LEU A 39 -26.02 22.17 8.59
C LEU A 39 -26.14 21.30 9.87
N PRO A 40 -26.72 20.09 9.76
CA PRO A 40 -26.61 19.06 10.79
C PRO A 40 -25.17 18.81 11.22
N PHE A 41 -24.89 18.93 12.52
CA PHE A 41 -23.55 18.75 13.09
C PHE A 41 -23.46 17.54 14.01
N SER A 42 -24.45 17.34 14.89
CA SER A 42 -24.44 16.25 15.86
C SER A 42 -25.83 15.66 16.05
N TRP A 43 -25.91 14.33 16.08
CA TRP A 43 -27.12 13.56 16.30
C TRP A 43 -26.97 12.77 17.60
N ARG A 44 -27.98 12.81 18.46
CA ARG A 44 -28.03 12.05 19.72
C ARG A 44 -29.38 11.36 19.86
N GLY A 45 -29.37 10.15 20.43
CA GLY A 45 -30.59 9.38 20.66
C GLY A 45 -31.31 8.98 19.38
N VAL A 46 -30.56 8.54 18.36
CA VAL A 46 -31.14 8.11 17.08
C VAL A 46 -31.62 6.67 17.20
N SER A 47 -32.91 6.42 16.98
CA SER A 47 -33.50 5.08 16.93
C SER A 47 -34.33 4.90 15.67
N LEU A 48 -34.04 3.86 14.90
CA LEU A 48 -34.85 3.44 13.74
C LEU A 48 -35.83 2.36 14.19
N HIS A 49 -37.12 2.61 14.01
CA HIS A 49 -38.21 1.75 14.50
C HIS A 49 -38.81 0.87 13.40
N ALA A 50 -38.83 1.34 12.15
CA ALA A 50 -39.38 0.63 11.00
C ALA A 50 -38.68 1.03 9.70
N ALA A 51 -38.76 0.18 8.67
CA ALA A 51 -38.15 0.39 7.36
C ALA A 51 -39.19 0.41 6.21
N GLY A 52 -38.82 1.02 5.07
CA GLY A 52 -39.61 0.95 3.83
C GLY A 52 -40.84 1.84 3.74
N ALA A 53 -40.89 2.91 4.52
CA ALA A 53 -41.96 3.90 4.42
C ALA A 53 -41.90 4.68 3.08
N ALA A 54 -42.96 4.59 2.27
CA ALA A 54 -43.11 5.34 1.02
C ALA A 54 -43.47 6.83 1.23
N GLY A 55 -43.77 7.23 2.47
CA GLY A 55 -44.06 8.61 2.87
C GLY A 55 -43.95 8.77 4.38
N LEU A 56 -43.53 9.96 4.82
CA LEU A 56 -43.28 10.26 6.23
C LEU A 56 -44.11 11.46 6.71
N ARG A 57 -44.50 11.42 7.98
CA ARG A 57 -44.95 12.56 8.76
C ARG A 57 -43.86 12.88 9.77
N ALA A 58 -43.40 14.12 9.78
CA ALA A 58 -42.37 14.57 10.71
C ALA A 58 -42.96 15.50 11.75
N ARG A 59 -42.61 15.25 13.02
CA ARG A 59 -42.78 16.20 14.11
C ARG A 59 -41.40 16.70 14.50
N ILE A 60 -41.20 18.01 14.40
CA ILE A 60 -39.94 18.68 14.72
C ILE A 60 -40.23 19.64 15.87
N ALA A 61 -39.51 19.51 16.99
CA ALA A 61 -39.67 20.40 18.13
C ALA A 61 -38.31 20.96 18.54
N ALA A 62 -38.24 22.28 18.72
CA ALA A 62 -37.04 22.94 19.24
C ALA A 62 -36.75 22.46 20.67
N LEU A 63 -35.47 22.30 20.98
CA LEU A 63 -34.97 21.96 22.31
C LEU A 63 -34.36 23.22 22.93
N ASP A 64 -34.74 23.54 24.16
CA ASP A 64 -34.20 24.70 24.88
C ASP A 64 -32.79 24.37 25.42
N GLY A 65 -31.75 24.97 24.85
CA GLY A 65 -30.38 24.87 25.38
C GLY A 65 -29.29 25.60 24.59
N GLY A 66 -28.88 26.78 25.06
CA GLY A 66 -27.63 27.49 24.66
C GLY A 66 -27.51 27.91 23.18
N ASP A 67 -26.40 28.55 22.81
CA ASP A 67 -26.12 29.21 21.50
C ASP A 67 -26.17 28.29 20.23
N GLY A 68 -26.66 27.05 20.34
CA GLY A 68 -26.88 26.14 19.23
C GLY A 68 -28.38 25.85 19.03
N ALA A 69 -28.88 25.99 17.80
CA ALA A 69 -30.25 25.59 17.49
C ALA A 69 -30.33 24.05 17.40
N ALA A 70 -30.85 23.44 18.47
CA ALA A 70 -31.09 22.01 18.57
C ALA A 70 -32.57 21.69 18.39
N VAL A 71 -32.87 20.61 17.68
CA VAL A 71 -34.24 20.13 17.48
C VAL A 71 -34.35 18.64 17.77
N SER A 72 -35.51 18.18 18.24
CA SER A 72 -35.89 16.78 18.22
C SER A 72 -36.68 16.46 16.95
N VAL A 73 -36.52 15.26 16.42
CA VAL A 73 -37.21 14.81 15.20
C VAL A 73 -37.86 13.45 15.44
N GLU A 74 -39.17 13.38 15.30
CA GLU A 74 -39.94 12.14 15.31
C GLU A 74 -40.57 11.93 13.92
N LEU A 75 -40.30 10.78 13.31
CA LEU A 75 -40.84 10.37 12.02
C LEU A 75 -41.83 9.24 12.19
N ALA A 76 -42.98 9.36 11.55
CA ALA A 76 -44.00 8.33 11.48
C ALA A 76 -44.43 8.06 10.03
N ASP A 77 -44.95 6.87 9.75
CA ASP A 77 -45.50 6.52 8.44
C ASP A 77 -46.89 7.16 8.20
N ALA A 78 -47.52 6.82 7.07
CA ALA A 78 -48.85 7.31 6.73
C ALA A 78 -49.96 6.87 7.71
N ALA A 79 -49.76 5.75 8.41
CA ALA A 79 -50.66 5.21 9.43
C ALA A 79 -50.39 5.79 10.83
N GLY A 80 -49.30 6.55 11.00
CA GLY A 80 -48.90 7.15 12.27
C GLY A 80 -48.04 6.23 13.14
N LEU A 81 -47.51 5.13 12.60
CA LEU A 81 -46.57 4.25 13.31
C LEU A 81 -45.14 4.83 13.25
N PRO A 82 -44.36 4.72 14.32
CA PRO A 82 -43.03 5.31 14.39
C PRO A 82 -42.05 4.66 13.39
N VAL A 83 -41.27 5.50 12.73
CA VAL A 83 -40.23 5.12 11.75
C VAL A 83 -38.85 5.50 12.26
N LEU A 84 -38.65 6.72 12.76
CA LEU A 84 -37.38 7.21 13.33
C LEU A 84 -37.65 8.13 14.51
N SER A 85 -36.81 8.09 15.53
CA SER A 85 -36.72 9.15 16.54
C SER A 85 -35.29 9.65 16.65
N VAL A 86 -35.14 10.95 16.85
CA VAL A 86 -33.89 11.65 17.10
C VAL A 86 -34.13 12.56 18.28
N ASP A 87 -33.52 12.22 19.42
CA ASP A 87 -33.70 12.99 20.66
C ASP A 87 -33.11 14.39 20.55
N SER A 88 -31.97 14.55 19.87
CA SER A 88 -31.36 15.86 19.65
C SER A 88 -30.53 15.90 18.36
N LEU A 89 -30.84 16.87 17.50
CA LEU A 89 -30.12 17.24 16.29
C LEU A 89 -29.60 18.67 16.44
N VAL A 90 -28.29 18.82 16.60
CA VAL A 90 -27.63 20.12 16.71
C VAL A 90 -27.25 20.62 15.32
N THR A 91 -27.58 21.87 15.01
CA THR A 91 -27.22 22.52 13.74
C THR A 91 -26.23 23.67 13.96
N ARG A 92 -25.25 23.81 13.06
CA ARG A 92 -24.23 24.88 13.12
C ARG A 92 -24.23 25.73 11.85
N PRO A 93 -24.02 27.06 11.96
CA PRO A 93 -23.84 27.91 10.79
C PRO A 93 -22.56 27.55 10.04
N VAL A 94 -22.62 27.59 8.71
CA VAL A 94 -21.48 27.40 7.81
C VAL A 94 -21.15 28.74 7.17
N THR A 95 -19.89 29.15 7.21
CA THR A 95 -19.47 30.42 6.60
C THR A 95 -19.33 30.31 5.08
N ALA A 96 -19.45 31.42 4.37
CA ALA A 96 -19.25 31.46 2.90
C ALA A 96 -17.88 30.92 2.47
N ASN A 97 -16.83 31.11 3.29
CA ASN A 97 -15.49 30.57 3.02
C ASN A 97 -15.44 29.04 3.16
N GLN A 98 -16.11 28.45 4.15
CA GLN A 98 -16.22 27.00 4.30
C GLN A 98 -17.03 26.37 3.16
N LEU A 99 -18.09 27.05 2.72
CA LEU A 99 -18.89 26.61 1.57
C LEU A 99 -18.10 26.72 0.26
N ASN A 100 -17.36 27.81 0.05
CA ASN A 100 -16.50 27.98 -1.13
C ASN A 100 -15.35 26.96 -1.17
N ALA A 101 -14.75 26.62 -0.02
CA ALA A 101 -13.76 25.55 0.08
C ALA A 101 -14.37 24.17 -0.25
N ALA A 102 -15.61 23.91 0.20
CA ALA A 102 -16.35 22.69 -0.15
C ALA A 102 -16.74 22.65 -1.64
N ILE A 103 -17.13 23.79 -2.23
CA ILE A 103 -17.43 23.93 -3.67
C ILE A 103 -16.14 23.75 -4.50
N ALA A 104 -15.00 24.30 -4.08
CA ALA A 104 -13.72 24.08 -4.73
C ALA A 104 -13.26 22.61 -4.66
N ALA A 105 -13.49 21.95 -3.52
CA ALA A 105 -13.28 20.51 -3.38
C ALA A 105 -14.23 19.68 -4.26
N ALA A 106 -15.47 20.14 -4.46
CA ALA A 106 -16.44 19.52 -5.38
C ALA A 106 -16.14 19.81 -6.86
N ALA A 107 -15.45 20.90 -7.17
CA ALA A 107 -15.07 21.32 -8.52
C ALA A 107 -13.87 20.54 -9.11
N GLY A 108 -13.36 19.52 -8.42
CA GLY A 108 -12.31 18.64 -8.93
C GLY A 108 -10.89 19.19 -8.84
N ALA A 109 -10.64 20.23 -8.04
CA ALA A 109 -9.29 20.65 -7.70
C ALA A 109 -8.63 19.58 -6.79
N PRO A 110 -7.32 19.28 -6.95
CA PRO A 110 -6.61 18.38 -6.06
C PRO A 110 -6.72 18.84 -4.59
N ASP A 111 -7.21 17.96 -3.73
CA ASP A 111 -7.29 18.21 -2.29
C ASP A 111 -5.89 18.03 -1.71
N HIS A 112 -5.26 19.12 -1.28
CA HIS A 112 -3.91 19.15 -0.71
C HIS A 112 -4.01 19.32 0.81
N LYS A 113 -4.51 18.29 1.48
CA LYS A 113 -4.58 18.24 2.94
C LYS A 113 -3.48 17.36 3.49
N LEU A 114 -3.02 17.68 4.69
CA LEU A 114 -2.19 16.77 5.45
C LEU A 114 -3.01 15.51 5.80
N LEU A 115 -2.40 14.37 5.57
CA LEU A 115 -2.96 13.06 5.90
C LEU A 115 -2.05 12.38 6.93
N GLU A 116 -2.58 11.37 7.60
CA GLU A 116 -1.83 10.48 8.49
C GLU A 116 -2.15 9.02 8.19
N VAL A 117 -1.24 8.13 8.60
CA VAL A 117 -1.54 6.71 8.67
C VAL A 117 -2.28 6.46 9.98
N ALA A 118 -3.59 6.28 9.89
CA ALA A 118 -4.46 5.93 10.99
C ALA A 118 -4.58 4.41 11.10
N TRP A 119 -4.27 3.88 12.28
CA TRP A 119 -4.51 2.49 12.63
C TRP A 119 -5.95 2.32 13.09
N SER A 120 -6.81 1.84 12.18
CA SER A 120 -8.26 1.74 12.42
C SER A 120 -8.61 0.38 13.04
N PRO A 121 -9.37 0.32 14.14
CA PRO A 121 -9.78 -0.94 14.74
C PRO A 121 -10.50 -1.84 13.75
N ILE A 122 -10.09 -3.12 13.69
CA ILE A 122 -10.77 -4.15 12.93
C ILE A 122 -11.67 -4.91 13.90
N ALA A 123 -12.98 -4.93 13.62
CA ALA A 123 -13.92 -5.75 14.39
C ALA A 123 -13.60 -7.23 14.18
N LEU A 124 -12.98 -7.85 15.19
CA LEU A 124 -12.84 -9.29 15.30
C LEU A 124 -14.22 -9.87 15.62
N ASN A 125 -15.06 -10.00 14.60
CA ASN A 125 -16.24 -10.84 14.76
C ASN A 125 -15.75 -12.28 14.96
N ASP A 126 -16.40 -13.01 15.85
CA ASP A 126 -16.21 -14.45 16.16
C ASP A 126 -16.37 -15.37 14.92
N ARG A 127 -16.69 -14.78 13.77
CA ARG A 127 -16.61 -15.39 12.45
C ARG A 127 -15.16 -15.43 11.98
N THR A 128 -14.51 -16.53 12.36
CA THR A 128 -13.50 -17.19 11.53
C THR A 128 -13.91 -17.12 10.06
N ILE A 129 -13.17 -16.37 9.25
CA ILE A 129 -13.34 -16.37 7.80
C ILE A 129 -12.69 -17.67 7.32
N GLY A 130 -13.52 -18.68 7.04
CA GLY A 130 -13.07 -20.05 6.82
C GLY A 130 -13.10 -20.82 8.13
N GLY A 131 -13.90 -21.88 8.20
CA GLY A 131 -14.07 -22.66 9.42
C GLY A 131 -12.73 -23.12 9.99
N ARG A 132 -12.69 -23.36 11.32
CA ARG A 132 -11.65 -24.18 11.95
C ARG A 132 -11.41 -25.42 11.08
N GLY A 133 -10.30 -25.42 10.36
CA GLY A 133 -9.97 -26.44 9.38
C GLY A 133 -8.59 -26.15 8.83
N ASP A 134 -7.57 -26.58 9.59
CA ASP A 134 -6.22 -26.89 9.14
C ASP A 134 -5.69 -26.04 7.97
N LEU A 135 -5.54 -24.73 8.16
CA LEU A 135 -4.57 -24.00 7.33
C LEU A 135 -3.19 -24.54 7.74
N PRO A 136 -2.40 -25.11 6.82
CA PRO A 136 -1.04 -25.51 7.15
C PRO A 136 -0.25 -24.23 7.45
N VAL A 137 0.11 -24.04 8.72
CA VAL A 137 0.94 -22.94 9.21
C VAL A 137 2.32 -23.48 9.54
N MET A 138 3.36 -22.80 9.07
CA MET A 138 4.74 -23.17 9.36
C MET A 138 5.65 -21.96 9.39
N LEU A 139 6.77 -22.11 10.10
CA LEU A 139 7.83 -21.12 10.11
C LEU A 139 8.62 -21.20 8.80
N TRP A 140 9.17 -20.05 8.40
CA TRP A 140 10.01 -19.92 7.21
C TRP A 140 11.19 -20.89 7.21
N ASP A 141 11.82 -21.11 8.37
CA ASP A 141 12.99 -22.00 8.49
C ASP A 141 12.64 -23.48 8.27
N ASP A 142 11.38 -23.85 8.53
CA ASP A 142 10.83 -25.18 8.32
C ASP A 142 10.27 -25.38 6.92
N TYR A 143 10.05 -24.31 6.15
CA TYR A 143 9.52 -24.38 4.80
C TYR A 143 10.53 -25.01 3.83
N ARG A 144 10.07 -25.97 3.03
CA ARG A 144 10.84 -26.67 1.99
C ARG A 144 10.10 -26.65 0.66
N ASP A 145 10.80 -26.31 -0.42
CA ASP A 145 10.20 -26.20 -1.76
C ASP A 145 9.74 -27.55 -2.35
N ASP A 146 10.34 -28.66 -1.92
CA ASP A 146 10.03 -30.01 -2.43
C ASP A 146 8.75 -30.61 -1.81
N ASP A 147 8.20 -29.99 -0.78
CA ASP A 147 7.00 -30.47 -0.09
C ASP A 147 5.71 -30.06 -0.82
N ALA A 148 4.68 -30.91 -0.76
CA ALA A 148 3.39 -30.65 -1.40
C ALA A 148 2.56 -29.64 -0.57
N HIS A 149 2.73 -28.35 -0.86
CA HIS A 149 1.99 -27.26 -0.20
C HIS A 149 0.69 -26.89 -0.95
N GLY A 150 -0.36 -26.57 -0.19
CA GLY A 150 -1.64 -26.11 -0.74
C GLY A 150 -1.72 -24.58 -0.90
N ALA A 151 -2.65 -24.09 -1.72
CA ALA A 151 -2.89 -22.64 -1.94
C ALA A 151 -3.26 -21.85 -0.67
N GLY A 152 -3.68 -22.52 0.41
CA GLY A 152 -3.98 -21.92 1.71
C GLY A 152 -2.83 -21.95 2.72
N THR A 153 -1.62 -22.37 2.32
CA THR A 153 -0.47 -22.44 3.25
C THR A 153 -0.07 -21.06 3.72
N VAL A 154 0.15 -20.91 5.02
CA VAL A 154 0.66 -19.68 5.63
C VAL A 154 2.08 -19.94 6.13
N VAL A 155 3.03 -19.19 5.59
CA VAL A 155 4.45 -19.26 5.99
C VAL A 155 4.77 -18.02 6.78
N ILE A 156 5.30 -18.17 7.99
CA ILE A 156 5.59 -17.07 8.91
C ILE A 156 7.10 -16.86 8.99
N TRP A 157 7.56 -15.66 8.65
CA TRP A 157 8.92 -15.22 8.90
C TRP A 157 8.93 -14.09 9.92
N GLU A 158 9.68 -14.27 11.00
CA GLU A 158 9.91 -13.24 12.00
C GLU A 158 11.16 -12.45 11.65
N SER A 159 11.00 -11.13 11.53
CA SER A 159 12.11 -10.20 11.36
C SER A 159 12.83 -10.01 12.68
N CYS A 160 13.76 -10.90 12.99
CA CYS A 160 14.63 -10.75 14.16
C CYS A 160 15.79 -9.82 13.84
N CYS A 161 15.90 -8.70 14.56
CA CYS A 161 17.17 -7.99 14.67
C CYS A 161 17.99 -8.64 15.79
N ALA A 162 19.28 -8.87 15.59
CA ALA A 162 20.18 -9.06 16.73
C ALA A 162 20.03 -7.81 17.60
N ALA A 163 19.74 -7.99 18.89
CA ALA A 163 19.70 -6.92 19.88
C ALA A 163 21.11 -6.35 20.05
N ASP A 164 21.52 -5.57 19.07
CA ASP A 164 22.81 -4.90 19.02
C ASP A 164 22.56 -3.41 19.25
N ASP A 165 23.42 -2.76 20.01
CA ASP A 165 23.29 -1.34 20.39
C ASP A 165 23.42 -0.39 19.16
N ASP A 166 23.77 -0.93 17.99
CA ASP A 166 23.93 -0.20 16.74
C ASP A 166 22.68 -0.27 15.84
N VAL A 167 21.80 0.71 16.03
CA VAL A 167 20.54 0.88 15.27
C VAL A 167 20.74 0.90 13.75
N VAL A 168 21.83 1.50 13.25
CA VAL A 168 22.07 1.60 11.80
C VAL A 168 22.43 0.22 11.26
N ARG A 169 23.38 -0.47 11.90
CA ARG A 169 23.74 -1.82 11.49
C ARG A 169 22.53 -2.77 11.54
N SER A 170 21.69 -2.67 12.57
CA SER A 170 20.46 -3.45 12.68
C SER A 170 19.50 -3.17 11.51
N ALA A 171 19.31 -1.91 11.09
CA ALA A 171 18.47 -1.56 9.95
C ALA A 171 18.98 -2.17 8.62
N TYR A 172 20.30 -2.22 8.41
CA TYR A 172 20.87 -2.87 7.22
C TYR A 172 20.69 -4.39 7.28
N ALA A 173 21.01 -5.00 8.42
CA ALA A 173 20.88 -6.45 8.59
C ALA A 173 19.42 -6.91 8.40
N ALA A 174 18.47 -6.21 9.01
CA ALA A 174 17.05 -6.53 8.92
C ALA A 174 16.52 -6.39 7.49
N THR A 175 16.85 -5.30 6.80
CA THR A 175 16.40 -5.09 5.41
C THR A 175 17.06 -6.05 4.43
N HIS A 176 18.32 -6.45 4.63
CA HIS A 176 18.96 -7.49 3.81
C HIS A 176 18.36 -8.88 4.05
N ALA A 177 18.07 -9.24 5.30
CA ALA A 177 17.42 -10.50 5.63
C ALA A 177 16.01 -10.57 5.03
N ALA A 178 15.21 -9.51 5.22
CA ALA A 178 13.88 -9.39 4.62
C ALA A 178 13.93 -9.46 3.10
N LEU A 179 14.90 -8.80 2.45
CA LEU A 179 15.08 -8.87 1.00
C LEU A 179 15.35 -10.31 0.53
N ALA A 180 16.22 -11.05 1.22
CA ALA A 180 16.52 -12.43 0.85
C ALA A 180 15.29 -13.35 0.97
N VAL A 181 14.50 -13.18 2.03
CA VAL A 181 13.24 -13.92 2.22
C VAL A 181 12.22 -13.58 1.14
N LEU A 182 12.02 -12.28 0.87
CA LEU A 182 11.13 -11.81 -0.18
C LEU A 182 11.53 -12.36 -1.56
N GLN A 183 12.81 -12.29 -1.91
CA GLN A 183 13.29 -12.79 -3.20
C GLN A 183 13.08 -14.29 -3.34
N SER A 184 13.40 -15.07 -2.31
CA SER A 184 13.17 -16.52 -2.29
C SER A 184 11.69 -16.87 -2.42
N TRP A 185 10.82 -16.18 -1.66
CA TRP A 185 9.37 -16.38 -1.71
C TRP A 185 8.76 -16.03 -3.08
N LEU A 186 9.24 -14.95 -3.68
CA LEU A 186 8.67 -14.40 -4.92
C LEU A 186 9.30 -14.99 -6.19
N SER A 187 10.45 -15.66 -6.11
CA SER A 187 11.09 -16.30 -7.27
C SER A 187 10.38 -17.58 -7.71
N GLY A 188 9.67 -18.26 -6.80
CA GLY A 188 8.93 -19.49 -7.08
C GLY A 188 7.42 -19.27 -7.25
N ASP A 189 6.75 -20.19 -7.93
CA ASP A 189 5.28 -20.29 -7.94
C ASP A 189 4.77 -20.95 -6.65
N ARG A 190 5.27 -20.46 -5.50
CA ARG A 190 4.93 -20.98 -4.18
C ARG A 190 3.46 -20.69 -3.89
N PRO A 191 2.63 -21.71 -3.65
CA PRO A 191 1.25 -21.51 -3.24
C PRO A 191 1.21 -20.96 -1.80
N GLY A 192 0.27 -20.05 -1.52
CA GLY A 192 0.04 -19.53 -0.17
C GLY A 192 0.43 -18.07 0.07
N THR A 193 0.57 -17.71 1.34
CA THR A 193 0.83 -16.35 1.83
C THR A 193 2.03 -16.33 2.77
N LEU A 194 2.95 -15.39 2.53
CA LEU A 194 4.04 -15.09 3.46
C LEU A 194 3.56 -14.03 4.47
N VAL A 195 3.64 -14.34 5.75
CA VAL A 195 3.42 -13.40 6.84
C VAL A 195 4.79 -12.96 7.36
N ILE A 196 5.04 -11.66 7.32
CA ILE A 196 6.23 -11.04 7.88
C ILE A 196 5.83 -10.42 9.22
N VAL A 197 6.41 -10.94 10.29
CA VAL A 197 6.17 -10.50 11.66
C VAL A 197 7.29 -9.58 12.12
N THR A 198 6.93 -8.44 12.68
CA THR A 198 7.85 -7.48 13.32
C THR A 198 7.38 -7.14 14.72
N HIS A 199 8.24 -6.49 15.51
CA HIS A 199 7.93 -6.06 16.87
C HIS A 199 8.31 -4.59 17.05
N GLY A 200 7.34 -3.74 17.37
CA GLY A 200 7.57 -2.32 17.67
C GLY A 200 8.10 -1.50 16.50
N GLY A 201 7.90 -1.95 15.26
CA GLY A 201 8.27 -1.25 14.03
C GLY A 201 7.25 -0.22 13.56
N VAL A 202 6.02 -0.31 14.07
CA VAL A 202 4.94 0.67 13.91
C VAL A 202 4.22 0.87 15.23
N ALA A 203 3.50 1.98 15.38
CA ALA A 203 2.82 2.34 16.61
C ALA A 203 1.53 3.12 16.32
N LEU A 204 0.64 3.22 17.31
CA LEU A 204 -0.53 4.10 17.24
C LEU A 204 -0.11 5.59 17.23
N THR A 205 -1.03 6.48 16.85
CA THR A 205 -0.76 7.89 16.49
C THR A 205 -0.10 8.75 17.59
N ASP A 206 -0.05 8.29 18.85
CA ASP A 206 0.60 8.99 19.97
C ASP A 206 1.63 8.11 20.71
N GLU A 207 1.96 6.96 20.15
CA GLU A 207 2.92 6.01 20.70
C GLU A 207 4.28 6.13 19.99
N GLY A 208 5.34 5.77 20.71
CA GLY A 208 6.70 5.75 20.16
C GLY A 208 6.97 4.48 19.36
N VAL A 209 7.75 4.59 18.29
CA VAL A 209 8.33 3.43 17.62
C VAL A 209 9.57 2.97 18.38
N ASN A 210 9.63 1.68 18.72
CA ASN A 210 10.67 1.09 19.56
C ASN A 210 11.79 0.43 18.74
N ASP A 211 11.48 -0.08 17.55
CA ASP A 211 12.45 -0.70 16.64
C ASP A 211 12.45 -0.01 15.27
N LEU A 212 13.46 0.83 15.05
CA LEU A 212 13.64 1.54 13.78
C LEU A 212 14.09 0.61 12.63
N ALA A 213 14.73 -0.51 12.94
CA ALA A 213 15.14 -1.49 11.94
C ALA A 213 13.92 -2.27 11.42
N ALA A 214 13.00 -2.65 12.31
CA ALA A 214 11.70 -3.19 11.95
C ALA A 214 10.91 -2.21 11.07
N ALA A 215 10.91 -0.91 11.39
CA ALA A 215 10.27 0.10 10.54
C ALA A 215 10.87 0.14 9.12
N ALA A 216 12.19 -0.02 8.96
CA ALA A 216 12.80 -0.10 7.63
C ALA A 216 12.32 -1.34 6.84
N VAL A 217 12.12 -2.48 7.52
CA VAL A 217 11.54 -3.69 6.91
C VAL A 217 10.12 -3.43 6.42
N TRP A 218 9.28 -2.72 7.19
CA TRP A 218 7.94 -2.32 6.75
C TRP A 218 7.97 -1.57 5.42
N GLY A 219 8.87 -0.60 5.25
CA GLY A 219 9.02 0.14 4.00
C GLY A 219 9.38 -0.76 2.82
N LEU A 220 10.36 -1.66 2.98
CA LEU A 220 10.75 -2.63 1.95
C LEU A 220 9.58 -3.52 1.53
N VAL A 221 8.89 -4.10 2.52
CA VAL A 221 7.82 -5.06 2.30
C VAL A 221 6.59 -4.40 1.69
N ARG A 222 6.27 -3.14 2.05
CA ARG A 222 5.21 -2.37 1.39
C ARG A 222 5.43 -2.25 -0.11
N SER A 223 6.66 -1.98 -0.56
CA SER A 223 6.98 -1.98 -1.99
C SER A 223 6.84 -3.38 -2.60
N ALA A 224 7.23 -4.44 -1.89
CA ALA A 224 7.01 -5.82 -2.34
C ALA A 224 5.51 -6.18 -2.45
N GLN A 225 4.65 -5.69 -1.54
CA GLN A 225 3.20 -5.83 -1.61
C GLN A 225 2.63 -5.13 -2.84
N SER A 226 3.11 -3.93 -3.17
CA SER A 226 2.73 -3.20 -4.38
C SER A 226 3.18 -3.93 -5.66
N GLU A 227 4.34 -4.57 -5.65
CA GLU A 227 4.81 -5.41 -6.76
C GLU A 227 4.03 -6.72 -6.88
N HIS A 228 3.70 -7.37 -5.76
CA HIS A 228 3.05 -8.68 -5.71
C HIS A 228 1.79 -8.70 -4.80
N PRO A 229 0.68 -8.06 -5.23
CA PRO A 229 -0.52 -7.95 -4.40
C PRO A 229 -1.10 -9.31 -3.97
N GLY A 230 -1.42 -9.43 -2.68
CA GLY A 230 -2.06 -10.59 -2.07
C GLY A 230 -1.12 -11.76 -1.73
N ARG A 231 0.19 -11.62 -1.91
CA ARG A 231 1.18 -12.68 -1.59
C ARG A 231 1.84 -12.54 -0.23
N ILE A 232 1.77 -11.34 0.37
CA ILE A 232 2.52 -10.97 1.58
C ILE A 232 1.61 -10.19 2.54
N VAL A 233 1.62 -10.53 3.82
CA VAL A 233 0.94 -9.81 4.91
C VAL A 233 1.98 -9.34 5.93
N LEU A 234 1.88 -8.09 6.38
CA LEU A 234 2.69 -7.51 7.46
C LEU A 234 1.89 -7.50 8.76
N ILE A 235 2.49 -8.00 9.84
CA ILE A 235 1.91 -7.95 11.18
C ILE A 235 2.96 -7.45 12.17
N ASP A 236 2.71 -6.33 12.83
CA ASP A 236 3.46 -5.93 14.01
C ASP A 236 2.69 -6.37 15.26
N THR A 237 3.37 -7.01 16.21
CA THR A 237 2.76 -7.59 17.41
C THR A 237 3.76 -7.54 18.57
N ASP A 238 3.25 -7.61 19.80
CA ASP A 238 4.09 -7.77 21.00
C ASP A 238 4.42 -9.25 21.30
N SER A 239 3.77 -10.19 20.60
CA SER A 239 3.87 -11.63 20.87
C SER A 239 4.82 -12.35 19.92
N ALA A 240 5.85 -13.00 20.47
CA ALA A 240 6.78 -13.81 19.68
C ALA A 240 6.07 -15.04 19.06
N PRO A 241 6.29 -15.35 17.77
CA PRO A 241 5.67 -16.47 17.05
C PRO A 241 6.32 -17.82 17.40
N THR A 242 6.47 -18.12 18.69
CA THR A 242 7.06 -19.36 19.20
C THR A 242 6.04 -20.36 19.70
N ASP A 243 4.85 -19.89 20.07
CA ASP A 243 3.73 -20.71 20.52
C ASP A 243 2.85 -21.13 19.33
N PRO A 244 2.49 -22.42 19.19
CA PRO A 244 1.51 -22.88 18.22
C PRO A 244 0.18 -22.09 18.20
N GLU A 245 -0.30 -21.61 19.35
CA GLU A 245 -1.52 -20.80 19.40
C GLU A 245 -1.31 -19.43 18.71
N VAL A 246 -0.19 -18.77 18.99
CA VAL A 246 0.19 -17.48 18.36
C VAL A 246 0.37 -17.64 16.85
N LEU A 247 1.02 -18.72 16.40
CA LEU A 247 1.18 -19.01 14.97
C LEU A 247 -0.18 -19.15 14.27
N MET A 248 -1.14 -19.83 14.92
CA MET A 248 -2.49 -19.99 14.39
C MET A 248 -3.23 -18.65 14.34
N ASP A 249 -3.09 -17.80 15.35
CA ASP A 249 -3.69 -16.47 15.37
C ASP A 249 -3.15 -15.57 14.26
N LEU A 250 -1.83 -15.56 14.05
CA LEU A 250 -1.19 -14.84 12.95
C LEU A 250 -1.68 -15.32 11.58
N ALA A 251 -1.84 -16.64 11.41
CA ALA A 251 -2.38 -17.21 10.18
C ALA A 251 -3.85 -16.84 9.95
N ASN A 252 -4.66 -16.85 11.01
CA ASN A 252 -6.06 -16.41 10.95
C ASN A 252 -6.16 -14.92 10.57
N LEU A 253 -5.27 -14.08 11.11
CA LEU A 253 -5.19 -12.66 10.77
C LEU A 253 -4.83 -12.46 9.29
N ALA A 254 -3.87 -13.22 8.77
CA ALA A 254 -3.47 -13.16 7.36
C ALA A 254 -4.63 -13.49 6.40
N GLY A 255 -5.55 -14.38 6.80
CA GLY A 255 -6.74 -14.75 6.04
C GLY A 255 -7.84 -13.66 5.96
N ARG A 256 -7.71 -12.53 6.66
CA ARG A 256 -8.76 -11.48 6.72
C ARG A 256 -8.78 -10.52 5.54
N GLY A 257 -7.81 -10.62 4.62
CA GLY A 257 -7.71 -9.72 3.47
C GLY A 257 -7.15 -8.34 3.81
N GLU A 258 -6.58 -8.17 5.00
CA GLU A 258 -5.88 -6.96 5.44
C GLU A 258 -4.37 -7.16 5.23
N PRO A 259 -3.70 -6.36 4.39
CA PRO A 259 -2.29 -6.58 4.07
C PRO A 259 -1.34 -6.07 5.16
N GLN A 260 -1.80 -5.20 6.05
CA GLN A 260 -0.98 -4.52 7.05
C GLN A 260 -1.75 -4.40 8.36
N LEU A 261 -1.24 -5.05 9.40
CA LEU A 261 -1.88 -5.19 10.70
C LEU A 261 -0.94 -4.76 11.83
N LEU A 262 -1.51 -4.11 12.84
CA LEU A 262 -0.90 -3.87 14.13
C LEU A 262 -1.74 -4.55 15.20
N VAL A 263 -1.10 -5.37 16.03
CA VAL A 263 -1.70 -6.06 17.18
C VAL A 263 -1.15 -5.41 18.44
N SER A 264 -2.04 -4.84 19.25
CA SER A 264 -1.68 -4.23 20.54
C SER A 264 -2.65 -4.74 21.60
N GLY A 265 -2.13 -5.57 22.52
CA GLY A 265 -2.96 -6.36 23.42
C GLY A 265 -3.95 -7.24 22.65
N ASP A 266 -5.24 -7.17 23.03
CA ASP A 266 -6.33 -7.92 22.38
C ASP A 266 -6.91 -7.22 21.13
N ALA A 267 -6.43 -6.02 20.81
CA ALA A 267 -6.95 -5.21 19.73
C ALA A 267 -6.11 -5.35 18.45
N VAL A 268 -6.80 -5.43 17.31
CA VAL A 268 -6.20 -5.54 15.99
C VAL A 268 -6.60 -4.33 15.16
N TYR A 269 -5.62 -3.72 14.52
CA TYR A 269 -5.79 -2.51 13.73
C TYR A 269 -5.30 -2.70 12.30
N GLY A 270 -6.03 -2.14 11.34
CA GLY A 270 -5.64 -2.09 9.93
C GLY A 270 -5.14 -0.70 9.56
N ALA A 271 -4.07 -0.63 8.75
CA ALA A 271 -3.55 0.64 8.27
C ALA A 271 -4.52 1.33 7.30
N ARG A 272 -4.77 2.63 7.51
CA ARG A 272 -5.60 3.49 6.66
C ARG A 272 -4.94 4.85 6.49
N LEU A 273 -5.08 5.46 5.33
CA LEU A 273 -4.68 6.85 5.09
C LEU A 273 -5.88 7.74 5.37
N ALA A 274 -5.78 8.66 6.31
CA ALA A 274 -6.90 9.51 6.73
C ALA A 274 -6.48 10.98 6.76
N PRO A 275 -7.40 11.93 6.49
CA PRO A 275 -7.12 13.34 6.74
C PRO A 275 -6.86 13.57 8.22
N ILE A 276 -5.86 14.38 8.54
CA ILE A 276 -5.62 14.78 9.94
C ILE A 276 -6.80 15.68 10.37
N PRO A 277 -7.54 15.31 11.43
CA PRO A 277 -8.62 16.16 11.91
C PRO A 277 -8.06 17.50 12.40
N PRO A 278 -8.71 18.63 12.12
CA PRO A 278 -8.30 19.91 12.69
C PRO A 278 -8.32 19.80 14.22
N ALA A 279 -7.26 20.28 14.87
CA ALA A 279 -7.22 20.31 16.32
C ALA A 279 -8.47 21.03 16.84
N LEU A 280 -9.27 20.35 17.67
CA LEU A 280 -10.35 20.98 18.40
C LEU A 280 -9.70 21.95 19.38
N SER A 281 -9.56 23.21 18.99
CA SER A 281 -9.17 24.27 19.91
C SER A 281 -10.09 24.23 21.13
N ALA A 282 -9.50 24.30 22.32
CA ALA A 282 -10.22 24.39 23.58
C ALA A 282 -11.27 25.51 23.53
N PRO A 283 -12.41 25.39 24.23
CA PRO A 283 -13.32 26.51 24.39
C PRO A 283 -12.62 27.60 25.22
N ASP A 284 -12.71 28.83 24.72
CA ASP A 284 -12.29 30.09 25.31
C ASP A 284 -10.80 30.48 25.19
N GLY A 285 -10.56 31.41 24.25
CA GLY A 285 -9.32 32.20 24.14
C GLY A 285 -9.05 32.60 22.68
N ASP A 286 -9.33 33.87 22.35
CA ASP A 286 -9.07 34.58 21.08
C ASP A 286 -8.37 33.76 19.97
N CYS A 287 -9.17 33.29 19.02
CA CYS A 287 -8.65 32.71 17.77
C CYS A 287 -7.99 33.83 16.95
N PRO A 288 -6.69 33.76 16.61
CA PRO A 288 -6.11 34.71 15.69
C PRO A 288 -6.74 34.49 14.31
N THR A 289 -7.38 35.52 13.78
CA THR A 289 -7.86 35.55 12.41
C THR A 289 -6.70 35.26 11.44
N SER A 290 -6.93 34.33 10.52
CA SER A 290 -6.00 33.75 9.56
C SER A 290 -5.56 34.73 8.44
N ASP A 291 -4.98 35.87 8.81
CA ASP A 291 -4.40 36.84 7.89
C ASP A 291 -3.01 37.28 8.42
N GLY A 292 -1.96 36.48 8.15
CA GLY A 292 -0.57 36.90 8.38
C GLY A 292 0.50 35.82 8.13
N PRO A 293 1.71 36.18 7.66
CA PRO A 293 2.82 35.26 7.37
C PRO A 293 3.60 34.76 8.61
N ALA A 294 2.93 34.35 9.70
CA ALA A 294 3.60 34.12 10.99
C ALA A 294 3.33 32.74 11.66
N GLU A 295 3.19 31.67 10.89
CA GLU A 295 3.04 30.32 11.44
C GLU A 295 4.39 29.64 11.70
N LEU A 296 5.26 29.52 10.69
CA LEU A 296 6.60 28.94 10.83
C LEU A 296 7.55 29.78 11.69
N ALA A 297 7.44 31.11 11.65
CA ALA A 297 8.24 32.04 12.45
C ALA A 297 8.00 31.91 13.97
N SER A 298 6.89 31.29 14.38
CA SER A 298 6.60 31.02 15.80
C SER A 298 7.42 29.83 16.35
N VAL A 299 7.85 28.92 15.48
CA VAL A 299 8.59 27.69 15.82
C VAL A 299 10.10 27.90 15.69
N LEU A 300 10.52 28.72 14.72
CA LEU A 300 11.92 29.01 14.46
C LEU A 300 12.39 30.21 15.26
N ASP A 301 13.58 30.09 15.87
CA ASP A 301 14.27 31.23 16.46
C ASP A 301 14.97 32.04 15.34
N PRO A 302 14.57 33.29 15.07
CA PRO A 302 15.19 34.12 14.03
C PRO A 302 16.68 34.39 14.29
N ALA A 303 17.12 34.34 15.55
CA ALA A 303 18.50 34.55 15.97
C ALA A 303 19.33 33.24 15.96
N GLY A 304 18.68 32.09 15.80
CA GLY A 304 19.32 30.79 15.72
C GLY A 304 19.78 30.42 14.30
N THR A 305 20.48 29.29 14.22
CA THR A 305 20.95 28.70 12.96
C THR A 305 20.08 27.53 12.54
N VAL A 306 19.74 27.43 11.25
CA VAL A 306 19.11 26.24 10.65
C VAL A 306 20.09 25.50 9.73
N LEU A 307 20.34 24.23 10.02
CA LEU A 307 21.14 23.32 9.19
C LEU A 307 20.27 22.54 8.22
N ILE A 308 20.56 22.63 6.92
CA ILE A 308 19.85 21.89 5.88
C ILE A 308 20.83 20.96 5.16
N THR A 309 20.69 19.66 5.42
CA THR A 309 21.46 18.63 4.71
C THR A 309 20.77 18.24 3.41
N GLY A 310 21.54 17.96 2.36
CA GLY A 310 21.01 18.00 1.00
C GLY A 310 20.59 19.42 0.59
N GLY A 311 21.10 20.45 1.28
CA GLY A 311 20.67 21.85 1.13
C GLY A 311 20.95 22.46 -0.23
N THR A 312 21.86 21.86 -1.01
CA THR A 312 22.15 22.28 -2.39
C THR A 312 21.29 21.55 -3.43
N GLY A 313 20.40 20.63 -3.01
CA GLY A 313 19.44 19.94 -3.87
C GLY A 313 18.16 20.76 -4.09
N MET A 314 17.25 20.24 -4.92
CA MET A 314 15.97 20.90 -5.24
C MET A 314 15.13 21.18 -3.99
N ALA A 315 14.76 20.13 -3.25
CA ALA A 315 13.94 20.28 -2.04
C ALA A 315 14.67 21.10 -0.96
N GLY A 316 15.95 20.81 -0.70
CA GLY A 316 16.75 21.56 0.27
C GLY A 316 16.84 23.07 -0.04
N GLY A 317 17.00 23.43 -1.31
CA GLY A 317 17.02 24.84 -1.74
C GLY A 317 15.65 25.52 -1.66
N VAL A 318 14.55 24.81 -1.89
CA VAL A 318 13.19 25.35 -1.67
C VAL A 318 12.96 25.61 -0.19
N LEU A 319 13.29 24.63 0.66
CA LEU A 319 13.15 24.72 2.11
C LEU A 319 14.04 25.83 2.68
N ALA A 320 15.25 26.01 2.16
CA ALA A 320 16.15 27.11 2.54
C ALA A 320 15.53 28.49 2.25
N ARG A 321 14.92 28.68 1.08
CA ARG A 321 14.22 29.92 0.74
C ARG A 321 13.04 30.16 1.68
N HIS A 322 12.31 29.11 2.00
CA HIS A 322 11.13 29.21 2.87
C HIS A 322 11.48 29.56 4.31
N VAL A 323 12.48 28.92 4.91
CA VAL A 323 12.90 29.23 6.29
C VAL A 323 13.47 30.64 6.44
N VAL A 324 14.10 31.19 5.39
CA VAL A 324 14.57 32.59 5.39
C VAL A 324 13.42 33.56 5.15
N GLY A 325 12.60 33.31 4.14
CA GLY A 325 11.51 34.19 3.72
C GLY A 325 10.35 34.23 4.71
N ALA A 326 9.73 33.08 4.97
CA ALA A 326 8.58 32.93 5.86
C ALA A 326 8.99 32.69 7.31
N GLY A 327 10.05 31.90 7.54
CA GLY A 327 10.55 31.58 8.88
C GLY A 327 11.38 32.71 9.53
N GLY A 328 11.83 33.71 8.76
CA GLY A 328 12.61 34.84 9.27
C GLY A 328 14.03 34.50 9.75
N VAL A 329 14.52 33.29 9.47
CA VAL A 329 15.84 32.82 9.92
C VAL A 329 16.95 33.62 9.26
N ARG A 330 17.92 34.05 10.09
CA ARG A 330 19.06 34.87 9.62
C ARG A 330 20.33 34.08 9.37
N HIS A 331 20.48 32.87 9.90
CA HIS A 331 21.68 32.06 9.70
C HIS A 331 21.30 30.67 9.17
N VAL A 332 21.77 30.35 7.95
CA VAL A 332 21.46 29.09 7.28
C VAL A 332 22.73 28.36 6.90
N VAL A 333 22.82 27.08 7.25
CA VAL A 333 23.92 26.21 6.85
C VAL A 333 23.42 25.23 5.79
N LEU A 334 23.99 25.28 4.59
CA LEU A 334 23.67 24.35 3.50
C LEU A 334 24.78 23.29 3.42
N ALA A 335 24.45 22.05 3.76
CA ALA A 335 25.39 20.94 3.74
C ALA A 335 25.07 19.94 2.62
N SER A 336 26.08 19.59 1.83
CA SER A 336 26.00 18.50 0.84
C SER A 336 27.40 17.97 0.53
N ARG A 337 27.52 16.81 -0.12
CA ARG A 337 28.82 16.25 -0.52
C ARG A 337 29.61 17.19 -1.44
N GLN A 338 28.91 17.93 -2.31
CA GLN A 338 29.53 18.86 -3.26
C GLN A 338 29.82 20.23 -2.65
N GLY A 339 29.13 20.63 -1.57
CA GLY A 339 29.31 21.92 -0.91
C GLY A 339 29.22 23.09 -1.91
N GLU A 340 30.21 23.98 -1.88
CA GLU A 340 30.31 25.15 -2.78
C GLU A 340 30.46 24.79 -4.26
N GLN A 341 30.83 23.55 -4.58
CA GLN A 341 30.96 23.06 -5.96
C GLN A 341 29.63 22.54 -6.53
N ALA A 342 28.56 22.55 -5.73
CA ALA A 342 27.25 22.10 -6.19
C ALA A 342 26.69 23.04 -7.28
N PRO A 343 26.06 22.49 -8.35
CA PRO A 343 25.44 23.31 -9.37
C PRO A 343 24.42 24.29 -8.77
N ARG A 344 24.44 25.55 -9.23
CA ARG A 344 23.52 26.63 -8.82
C ARG A 344 23.56 27.02 -7.33
N VAL A 345 24.50 26.50 -6.55
CA VAL A 345 24.61 26.88 -5.12
C VAL A 345 24.96 28.36 -4.95
N ALA A 346 25.79 28.92 -5.83
CA ALA A 346 26.13 30.35 -5.80
C ALA A 346 24.91 31.24 -6.06
N GLU A 347 24.00 30.83 -6.95
CA GLU A 347 22.72 31.53 -7.18
C GLU A 347 21.85 31.49 -5.93
N LEU A 348 21.70 30.30 -5.32
CA LEU A 348 20.94 30.13 -4.08
C LEU A 348 21.51 30.96 -2.93
N VAL A 349 22.82 30.97 -2.74
CA VAL A 349 23.50 31.79 -1.71
C VAL A 349 23.22 33.28 -1.94
N SER A 350 23.29 33.73 -3.19
CA SER A 350 23.01 35.13 -3.56
C SER A 350 21.56 35.51 -3.25
N GLU A 351 20.60 34.65 -3.58
CA GLU A 351 19.17 34.85 -3.31
C GLU A 351 18.87 34.92 -1.81
N LEU A 352 19.39 33.98 -1.02
CA LEU A 352 19.20 33.95 0.43
C LEU A 352 19.89 35.15 1.13
N SER A 353 21.07 35.53 0.65
CA SER A 353 21.79 36.72 1.14
C SER A 353 21.02 38.00 0.84
N ALA A 354 20.41 38.11 -0.34
CA ALA A 354 19.56 39.24 -0.72
C ALA A 354 18.28 39.31 0.15
N ALA A 355 17.77 38.17 0.60
CA ALA A 355 16.68 38.09 1.58
C ALA A 355 17.14 38.38 3.04
N GLY A 356 18.43 38.63 3.24
CA GLY A 356 19.01 39.04 4.51
C GLY A 356 19.41 37.87 5.43
N ALA A 357 19.75 36.71 4.87
CA ALA A 357 20.36 35.61 5.61
C ALA A 357 21.88 35.52 5.37
N GLU A 358 22.63 35.18 6.40
CA GLU A 358 24.01 34.75 6.30
C GLU A 358 24.04 33.24 6.00
N VAL A 359 24.62 32.88 4.84
CA VAL A 359 24.65 31.50 4.37
C VAL A 359 26.05 30.91 4.49
N LEU A 360 26.16 29.78 5.17
CA LEU A 360 27.36 28.97 5.23
C LEU A 360 27.17 27.68 4.43
N VAL A 361 27.96 27.48 3.38
CA VAL A 361 27.94 26.25 2.59
C VAL A 361 29.08 25.32 3.04
N LEU A 362 28.75 24.09 3.39
CA LEU A 362 29.73 23.09 3.86
C LEU A 362 29.69 21.83 3.00
N ALA A 363 30.88 21.36 2.60
CA ALA A 363 31.04 20.04 2.02
C ALA A 363 31.03 18.99 3.15
N CYS A 364 30.02 18.11 3.15
CA CYS A 364 29.86 17.07 4.17
C CYS A 364 29.13 15.86 3.58
N ASP A 365 29.70 14.66 3.75
CA ASP A 365 28.95 13.41 3.63
C ASP A 365 28.28 13.12 4.97
N VAL A 366 26.95 13.25 5.03
CA VAL A 366 26.19 13.05 6.26
C VAL A 366 26.22 11.60 6.77
N ALA A 367 26.55 10.66 5.88
CA ALA A 367 26.72 9.26 6.24
C ALA A 367 28.10 8.94 6.83
N ASP A 368 29.00 9.91 6.93
CA ASP A 368 30.24 9.79 7.69
C ASP A 368 30.07 10.55 9.01
N ARG A 369 30.05 9.80 10.12
CA ARG A 369 29.83 10.35 11.45
C ARG A 369 30.88 11.40 11.83
N ASP A 370 32.14 11.17 11.47
CA ASP A 370 33.24 12.07 11.82
C ASP A 370 33.19 13.34 10.96
N ALA A 371 32.79 13.21 9.69
CA ALA A 371 32.52 14.37 8.84
C ALA A 371 31.36 15.22 9.38
N VAL A 372 30.28 14.60 9.88
CA VAL A 372 29.17 15.33 10.55
C VAL A 372 29.66 16.00 11.82
N ALA A 373 30.46 15.33 12.65
CA ALA A 373 31.03 15.93 13.86
C ALA A 373 31.90 17.15 13.55
N GLN A 374 32.74 17.07 12.51
CA GLN A 374 33.56 18.20 12.04
C GLN A 374 32.68 19.35 11.50
N MET A 375 31.63 19.04 10.75
CA MET A 375 30.66 20.03 10.28
C MET A 375 29.98 20.73 11.47
N MET A 376 29.54 19.99 12.48
CA MET A 376 28.90 20.55 13.67
C MET A 376 29.84 21.48 14.46
N GLU A 377 31.13 21.15 14.55
CA GLU A 377 32.13 22.04 15.17
C GLU A 377 32.34 23.32 14.34
N GLN A 378 32.34 23.22 13.00
CA GLN A 378 32.40 24.40 12.14
C GLN A 378 31.17 25.30 12.31
N VAL A 379 29.97 24.72 12.39
CA VAL A 379 28.73 25.47 12.66
C VAL A 379 28.83 26.17 14.01
N ARG A 380 29.24 25.47 15.07
CA ARG A 380 29.39 26.03 16.42
C ARG A 380 30.36 27.22 16.49
N ARG A 381 31.45 27.18 15.70
CA ARG A 381 32.47 28.22 15.69
C ARG A 381 32.11 29.45 14.86
N ARG A 382 31.27 29.28 13.83
CA ARG A 382 31.03 30.29 12.79
C ARG A 382 29.64 30.91 12.84
N CYS A 383 28.69 30.27 13.51
CA CYS A 383 27.29 30.66 13.53
C CYS A 383 26.78 30.79 14.97
N PRO A 384 25.64 31.49 15.18
CA PRO A 384 24.88 31.38 16.42
C PRO A 384 24.43 29.94 16.71
N PRO A 385 23.89 29.66 17.92
CA PRO A 385 23.44 28.33 18.29
C PRO A 385 22.54 27.67 17.24
N LEU A 386 22.77 26.38 16.98
CA LEU A 386 21.92 25.59 16.10
C LEU A 386 20.57 25.34 16.78
N THR A 387 19.49 25.79 16.17
CA THR A 387 18.11 25.67 16.71
C THR A 387 17.23 24.79 15.84
N GLY A 388 17.55 24.65 14.55
CA GLY A 388 16.78 23.82 13.60
C GLY A 388 17.64 22.93 12.71
N VAL A 389 17.12 21.74 12.40
CA VAL A 389 17.70 20.82 11.41
C VAL A 389 16.64 20.40 10.40
N ILE A 390 16.99 20.40 9.12
CA ILE A 390 16.21 19.82 8.03
C ILE A 390 17.09 18.80 7.30
N HIS A 391 16.65 17.54 7.26
CA HIS A 391 17.34 16.47 6.55
C HIS A 391 16.66 16.18 5.22
N ALA A 392 17.20 16.77 4.15
CA ALA A 392 16.73 16.59 2.78
C ALA A 392 17.74 15.82 1.91
N ALA A 393 18.75 15.16 2.52
CA ALA A 393 19.67 14.31 1.79
C ALA A 393 18.98 13.02 1.34
N GLY A 394 19.24 12.60 0.10
CA GLY A 394 18.65 11.40 -0.47
C GLY A 394 19.18 11.12 -1.87
N VAL A 395 19.12 9.86 -2.26
CA VAL A 395 19.41 9.36 -3.61
C VAL A 395 18.35 8.33 -3.98
N LEU A 396 18.16 8.09 -5.28
CA LEU A 396 17.30 7.02 -5.80
C LEU A 396 18.17 5.99 -6.53
N ASP A 397 17.74 4.73 -6.45
CA ASP A 397 18.27 3.63 -7.24
C ASP A 397 17.16 2.60 -7.46
N ASP A 398 16.21 2.94 -8.33
CA ASP A 398 14.96 2.21 -8.49
C ASP A 398 15.19 0.86 -9.20
N THR A 399 14.67 -0.21 -8.61
CA THR A 399 14.63 -1.57 -9.16
C THR A 399 13.64 -2.45 -8.42
N VAL A 400 13.03 -3.39 -9.15
CA VAL A 400 12.07 -4.36 -8.60
C VAL A 400 12.73 -5.26 -7.56
N ILE A 401 11.95 -5.80 -6.62
CA ILE A 401 12.43 -6.64 -5.52
C ILE A 401 13.27 -7.81 -6.04
N ALA A 402 12.87 -8.43 -7.16
CA ALA A 402 13.59 -9.56 -7.77
C ALA A 402 15.01 -9.22 -8.26
N SER A 403 15.32 -7.94 -8.50
CA SER A 403 16.62 -7.46 -9.00
C SER A 403 17.36 -6.55 -8.01
N LEU A 404 16.74 -6.26 -6.87
CA LEU A 404 17.33 -5.44 -5.82
C LEU A 404 18.45 -6.25 -5.13
N THR A 405 19.63 -5.64 -5.01
CA THR A 405 20.76 -6.25 -4.30
C THR A 405 21.15 -5.39 -3.10
N PRO A 406 21.85 -5.94 -2.09
CA PRO A 406 22.43 -5.15 -1.02
C PRO A 406 23.26 -3.97 -1.53
N ASP A 407 24.04 -4.14 -2.60
CA ASP A 407 24.86 -3.08 -3.19
C ASP A 407 24.06 -1.91 -3.78
N ARG A 408 22.83 -2.17 -4.26
CA ARG A 408 21.89 -1.13 -4.74
C ARG A 408 21.01 -0.57 -3.62
N MET A 409 20.83 -1.33 -2.54
CA MET A 409 20.08 -0.89 -1.36
C MET A 409 20.92 0.05 -0.47
N ASN A 410 22.17 -0.33 -0.20
CA ASN A 410 23.05 0.35 0.76
C ASN A 410 23.27 1.84 0.45
N PRO A 411 23.50 2.29 -0.81
CA PRO A 411 23.68 3.71 -1.09
C PRO A 411 22.45 4.57 -0.75
N VAL A 412 21.25 4.01 -0.92
CA VAL A 412 19.98 4.70 -0.62
C VAL A 412 19.75 4.78 0.89
N LEU A 413 19.99 3.67 1.62
CA LEU A 413 19.97 3.67 3.09
C LEU A 413 21.00 4.65 3.64
N ARG A 414 22.24 4.60 3.15
CA ARG A 414 23.37 5.44 3.58
C ARG A 414 23.01 6.93 3.59
N ALA A 415 22.38 7.42 2.54
CA ALA A 415 22.04 8.84 2.41
C ALA A 415 20.99 9.32 3.44
N LYS A 416 20.09 8.44 3.88
CA LYS A 416 18.94 8.77 4.73
C LYS A 416 19.06 8.21 6.15
N VAL A 417 19.28 6.92 6.29
CA VAL A 417 19.38 6.19 7.57
C VAL A 417 20.59 6.65 8.36
N ASP A 418 21.80 6.45 7.84
CA ASP A 418 23.04 6.84 8.51
C ASP A 418 23.07 8.35 8.78
N GLY A 419 22.72 9.15 7.76
CA GLY A 419 22.67 10.61 7.83
C GLY A 419 21.76 11.11 8.96
N ALA A 420 20.51 10.63 9.01
CA ALA A 420 19.57 11.04 10.03
C ALA A 420 19.96 10.53 11.43
N TRP A 421 20.52 9.31 11.54
CA TRP A 421 20.99 8.77 12.81
C TRP A 421 22.17 9.56 13.39
N HIS A 422 23.16 9.91 12.56
CA HIS A 422 24.29 10.75 12.97
C HIS A 422 23.82 12.13 13.44
N LEU A 423 22.91 12.76 12.69
CA LEU A 423 22.31 14.03 13.09
C LEU A 423 21.54 13.89 14.40
N HIS A 424 20.76 12.82 14.58
CA HIS A 424 20.04 12.56 15.82
C HIS A 424 20.98 12.50 17.02
N GLN A 425 22.04 11.68 16.94
CA GLN A 425 22.98 11.52 18.06
C GLN A 425 23.75 12.81 18.37
N LEU A 426 24.26 13.50 17.35
CA LEU A 426 25.11 14.68 17.53
C LEU A 426 24.32 15.95 17.91
N THR A 427 22.98 15.94 17.79
CA THR A 427 22.12 17.08 18.15
C THR A 427 21.26 16.86 19.39
N ARG A 428 21.30 15.66 20.00
CA ARG A 428 20.42 15.26 21.12
C ARG A 428 20.41 16.26 22.29
N GLY A 429 21.57 16.84 22.61
CA GLY A 429 21.74 17.78 23.72
C GLY A 429 21.59 19.26 23.39
N LEU A 430 21.22 19.62 22.15
CA LEU A 430 21.22 21.01 21.69
C LEU A 430 19.90 21.76 21.93
N GLY A 431 18.83 21.06 22.35
CA GLY A 431 17.53 21.68 22.58
C GLY A 431 16.92 22.29 21.32
N LEU A 432 17.01 21.59 20.19
CA LEU A 432 16.46 22.03 18.91
C LEU A 432 14.95 22.28 19.01
N SER A 433 14.47 23.40 18.47
CA SER A 433 13.03 23.66 18.31
C SER A 433 12.45 22.92 17.12
N MET A 434 13.28 22.57 16.14
CA MET A 434 12.85 21.90 14.92
C MET A 434 13.85 20.83 14.46
N PHE A 435 13.34 19.64 14.13
CA PHE A 435 14.10 18.57 13.48
C PHE A 435 13.21 17.89 12.44
N VAL A 436 13.31 18.33 11.19
CA VAL A 436 12.47 17.86 10.07
C VAL A 436 13.23 16.86 9.23
N LEU A 437 12.61 15.71 8.96
CA LEU A 437 13.09 14.67 8.06
C LEU A 437 12.24 14.68 6.79
N CYS A 438 12.88 14.86 5.63
CA CYS A 438 12.20 14.77 4.34
C CYS A 438 12.09 13.30 3.93
N SER A 439 10.97 12.69 4.30
CA SER A 439 10.56 11.34 3.95
C SER A 439 9.77 11.35 2.62
N SER A 440 9.11 10.25 2.28
CA SER A 440 8.30 10.12 1.07
C SER A 440 7.09 9.23 1.31
N ILE A 441 5.98 9.54 0.63
CA ILE A 441 4.79 8.69 0.61
C ILE A 441 5.09 7.25 0.14
N ALA A 442 6.18 7.03 -0.60
CA ALA A 442 6.64 5.69 -0.98
C ALA A 442 6.88 4.77 0.24
N GLY A 443 7.31 5.33 1.39
CA GLY A 443 7.45 4.57 2.65
C GLY A 443 6.11 4.17 3.29
N VAL A 444 5.00 4.78 2.87
CA VAL A 444 3.64 4.52 3.39
C VAL A 444 2.88 3.56 2.50
N MET A 445 2.77 3.87 1.21
CA MET A 445 1.98 3.07 0.27
C MET A 445 2.77 1.91 -0.33
N GLY A 446 4.12 1.98 -0.30
CA GLY A 446 4.97 1.14 -1.15
C GLY A 446 4.87 1.58 -2.61
N SER A 447 5.99 1.56 -3.31
CA SER A 447 6.02 1.91 -4.73
C SER A 447 6.80 0.84 -5.49
N PRO A 448 6.22 0.25 -6.56
CA PRO A 448 6.92 -0.73 -7.36
C PRO A 448 8.28 -0.22 -7.82
N GLY A 449 9.32 -1.03 -7.63
CA GLY A 449 10.69 -0.66 -7.94
C GLY A 449 11.39 0.22 -6.89
N GLN A 450 10.75 0.55 -5.77
CA GLN A 450 11.31 1.46 -4.77
C GLN A 450 11.45 0.80 -3.38
N GLY A 451 11.82 -0.48 -3.33
CA GLY A 451 12.00 -1.23 -2.08
C GLY A 451 13.04 -0.60 -1.14
N ASN A 452 14.23 -0.26 -1.67
CA ASN A 452 15.30 0.41 -0.92
C ASN A 452 14.90 1.83 -0.45
N TYR A 453 14.25 2.61 -1.31
CA TYR A 453 13.83 3.97 -0.99
C TYR A 453 12.69 3.99 0.02
N ALA A 454 11.69 3.10 -0.10
CA ALA A 454 10.63 2.97 0.88
C ALA A 454 11.20 2.58 2.25
N ALA A 455 12.09 1.59 2.31
CA ALA A 455 12.77 1.20 3.56
C ALA A 455 13.49 2.37 4.23
N ALA A 456 14.27 3.14 3.45
CA ALA A 456 15.02 4.28 3.95
C ALA A 456 14.09 5.38 4.52
N ASN A 457 12.96 5.65 3.87
CA ASN A 457 12.01 6.67 4.31
C ASN A 457 11.20 6.23 5.53
N THR A 458 10.79 4.96 5.61
CA THR A 458 10.08 4.44 6.79
C THR A 458 10.97 4.44 8.04
N PHE A 459 12.30 4.25 7.90
CA PHE A 459 13.24 4.49 8.99
C PHE A 459 13.22 5.95 9.49
N LEU A 460 13.16 6.93 8.57
CA LEU A 460 13.05 8.35 8.95
C LEU A 460 11.76 8.64 9.71
N ASP A 461 10.66 8.04 9.26
CA ASP A 461 9.35 8.14 9.92
C ASP A 461 9.41 7.64 11.37
N ALA A 462 9.99 6.45 11.57
CA ALA A 462 10.22 5.87 12.88
C ALA A 462 11.18 6.69 13.75
N LEU A 463 12.23 7.27 13.16
CA LEU A 463 13.16 8.13 13.89
C LEU A 463 12.48 9.42 14.40
N ALA A 464 11.57 10.01 13.62
CA ALA A 464 10.80 11.17 14.08
C ALA A 464 9.89 10.80 15.26
N ALA A 465 9.20 9.64 15.20
CA ALA A 465 8.39 9.13 16.31
C ALA A 465 9.24 8.83 17.55
N HIS A 466 10.39 8.18 17.39
CA HIS A 466 11.34 7.89 18.46
C HIS A 466 11.86 9.17 19.15
N ARG A 467 12.18 10.21 18.38
CA ARG A 467 12.60 11.50 18.93
C ARG A 467 11.51 12.11 19.79
N ARG A 468 10.26 12.12 19.32
CA ARG A 468 9.13 12.65 20.10
C ARG A 468 8.85 11.85 21.36
N ALA A 469 8.90 10.52 21.30
CA ALA A 469 8.75 9.65 22.47
C ALA A 469 9.84 9.90 23.54
N THR A 470 11.00 10.44 23.14
CA THR A 470 12.11 10.80 24.05
C THR A 470 12.16 12.30 24.40
N GLY A 471 11.09 13.05 24.09
CA GLY A 471 10.97 14.47 24.42
C GLY A 471 11.78 15.42 23.54
N LEU A 472 12.25 14.95 22.37
CA LEU A 472 13.01 15.74 21.41
C LEU A 472 12.11 16.16 20.24
N ALA A 473 12.35 17.34 19.67
CA ALA A 473 11.71 17.75 18.42
C ALA A 473 11.99 16.72 17.31
N GLY A 474 10.96 16.35 16.55
CA GLY A 474 11.03 15.38 15.46
C GLY A 474 9.76 15.40 14.62
N LEU A 475 9.91 15.67 13.32
CA LEU A 475 8.83 15.64 12.33
C LEU A 475 9.33 14.96 11.07
N SER A 476 8.68 13.90 10.62
CA SER A 476 8.89 13.31 9.30
C SER A 476 7.77 13.76 8.36
N VAL A 477 8.13 14.42 7.27
CA VAL A 477 7.19 14.82 6.23
C VAL A 477 7.31 13.84 5.07
N GLN A 478 6.28 13.02 4.88
CA GLN A 478 6.18 12.02 3.82
C GLN A 478 5.65 12.70 2.55
N TRP A 479 6.58 13.26 1.78
CA TRP A 479 6.26 14.01 0.57
C TRP A 479 5.66 13.14 -0.53
N GLY A 480 4.59 13.64 -1.14
CA GLY A 480 4.09 13.21 -2.44
C GLY A 480 4.97 13.68 -3.60
N LEU A 481 4.47 13.55 -4.83
CA LEU A 481 5.20 13.97 -6.02
C LEU A 481 5.27 15.51 -6.11
N TRP A 482 6.47 16.06 -6.27
CA TRP A 482 6.67 17.48 -6.57
C TRP A 482 6.61 17.70 -8.07
N GLU A 483 6.02 18.80 -8.52
CA GLU A 483 5.92 19.17 -9.93
C GLU A 483 7.30 19.46 -10.55
N GLN A 484 8.22 20.03 -9.76
CA GLN A 484 9.54 20.42 -10.22
C GLN A 484 10.44 19.21 -10.39
N THR A 485 11.09 19.14 -11.56
CA THR A 485 12.12 18.15 -11.81
C THR A 485 13.35 18.41 -10.92
N SER A 486 13.81 17.36 -10.26
CA SER A 486 15.03 17.35 -9.45
C SER A 486 16.05 16.41 -10.05
N ALA A 487 17.27 16.36 -9.53
CA ALA A 487 18.21 15.30 -9.91
C ALA A 487 17.65 13.90 -9.63
N MET A 488 16.77 13.76 -8.64
CA MET A 488 16.09 12.51 -8.30
C MET A 488 14.95 12.20 -9.29
N THR A 489 14.13 13.18 -9.67
CA THR A 489 12.94 12.96 -10.53
C THR A 489 13.18 13.25 -12.01
N GLY A 490 14.37 13.72 -12.39
CA GLY A 490 14.69 14.16 -13.75
C GLY A 490 14.77 13.05 -14.78
N HIS A 491 14.81 11.78 -14.35
CA HIS A 491 14.74 10.61 -15.23
C HIS A 491 13.30 10.18 -15.54
N LEU A 492 12.29 10.70 -14.81
CA LEU A 492 10.90 10.34 -15.01
C LEU A 492 10.38 10.92 -16.33
N GLY A 493 9.92 10.03 -17.21
CA GLY A 493 9.27 10.44 -18.46
C GLY A 493 7.77 10.70 -18.25
N GLU A 494 7.08 11.11 -19.32
CA GLU A 494 5.61 11.27 -19.30
C GLU A 494 4.87 10.00 -18.86
N ARG A 495 5.44 8.83 -19.16
CA ARG A 495 4.92 7.51 -18.79
C ARG A 495 4.92 7.29 -17.27
N ASP A 496 6.02 7.63 -16.60
CA ASP A 496 6.13 7.49 -15.15
C ASP A 496 5.17 8.45 -14.42
N LEU A 497 5.02 9.68 -14.94
CA LEU A 497 4.05 10.65 -14.42
C LEU A 497 2.61 10.17 -14.61
N ALA A 498 2.29 9.56 -15.76
CA ALA A 498 0.97 8.96 -16.01
C ALA A 498 0.71 7.75 -15.11
N ARG A 499 1.74 6.95 -14.77
CA ARG A 499 1.66 5.87 -13.78
C ARG A 499 1.32 6.42 -12.39
N ILE A 500 2.03 7.45 -11.92
CA ILE A 500 1.80 8.07 -10.61
C ILE A 500 0.41 8.72 -10.52
N ARG A 501 -0.06 9.40 -11.57
CA ARG A 501 -1.42 9.96 -11.58
C ARG A 501 -2.50 8.89 -11.46
N ARG A 502 -2.31 7.74 -12.11
CA ARG A 502 -3.24 6.59 -12.00
C ARG A 502 -3.24 5.94 -10.63
N SER A 503 -2.17 6.07 -9.83
CA SER A 503 -2.17 5.65 -8.43
C SER A 503 -2.89 6.63 -7.49
N GLY A 504 -3.55 7.67 -8.04
CA GLY A 504 -4.33 8.64 -7.28
C GLY A 504 -3.52 9.80 -6.71
N LEU A 505 -2.24 9.95 -7.09
CA LEU A 505 -1.38 11.03 -6.64
C LEU A 505 -1.26 12.12 -7.72
N ALA A 506 -1.48 13.37 -7.32
CA ALA A 506 -1.26 14.54 -8.16
C ALA A 506 0.10 15.19 -7.84
N PRO A 507 0.82 15.72 -8.84
CA PRO A 507 1.98 16.57 -8.59
C PRO A 507 1.59 17.80 -7.77
N MET A 508 2.48 18.19 -6.87
CA MET A 508 2.33 19.34 -5.98
C MET A 508 3.30 20.46 -6.38
N SER A 509 2.80 21.68 -6.47
CA SER A 509 3.64 22.87 -6.72
C SER A 509 4.48 23.21 -5.49
N ILE A 510 5.54 24.01 -5.66
CA ILE A 510 6.35 24.51 -4.53
C ILE A 510 5.50 25.25 -3.50
N GLY A 511 4.56 26.10 -3.93
CA GLY A 511 3.69 26.87 -3.03
C GLY A 511 2.89 25.95 -2.12
N GLN A 512 2.23 24.95 -2.69
CA GLN A 512 1.49 23.95 -1.93
C GLN A 512 2.39 23.14 -1.00
N ALA A 513 3.60 22.79 -1.43
CA ALA A 513 4.53 22.03 -0.60
C ALA A 513 4.96 22.80 0.65
N VAL A 514 5.27 24.09 0.52
CA VAL A 514 5.66 24.92 1.68
C VAL A 514 4.47 25.26 2.57
N GLU A 515 3.27 25.45 2.02
CA GLU A 515 2.03 25.59 2.80
C GLU A 515 1.76 24.34 3.66
N LEU A 516 1.95 23.14 3.10
CA LEU A 516 1.83 21.90 3.85
C LEU A 516 2.91 21.75 4.93
N LEU A 517 4.13 22.26 4.69
CA LEU A 517 5.17 22.28 5.71
C LEU A 517 4.78 23.19 6.89
N ASP A 518 4.28 24.39 6.60
CA ASP A 518 3.86 25.35 7.62
C ASP A 518 2.75 24.76 8.49
N ALA A 519 1.75 24.13 7.87
CA ALA A 519 0.73 23.40 8.61
C ALA A 519 1.32 22.24 9.42
N ALA A 520 2.28 21.50 8.87
CA ALA A 520 2.86 20.31 9.51
C ALA A 520 3.67 20.63 10.76
N VAL A 521 4.44 21.72 10.77
CA VAL A 521 5.27 22.09 11.93
C VAL A 521 4.46 22.56 13.14
N LEU A 522 3.21 22.95 12.93
CA LEU A 522 2.28 23.34 14.00
C LEU A 522 1.50 22.16 14.59
N LEU A 523 1.48 21.03 13.89
CA LEU A 523 0.78 19.84 14.37
C LEU A 523 1.59 19.14 15.45
N ASP A 524 0.89 18.66 16.47
CA ASP A 524 1.47 17.74 17.43
C ASP A 524 1.51 16.31 16.87
N ARG A 525 2.25 16.14 15.75
CA ARG A 525 2.45 14.87 15.05
C ARG A 525 3.94 14.61 14.81
N SER A 526 4.33 13.34 14.88
CA SER A 526 5.67 12.88 14.52
C SER A 526 5.83 12.64 13.03
N THR A 527 4.74 12.26 12.36
CA THR A 527 4.73 11.90 10.95
C THR A 527 3.50 12.48 10.29
N VAL A 528 3.67 13.08 9.12
CA VAL A 528 2.56 13.58 8.30
C VAL A 528 2.79 13.21 6.84
N VAL A 529 1.71 12.95 6.12
CA VAL A 529 1.71 12.75 4.67
C VAL A 529 1.34 14.07 4.01
N ALA A 530 2.28 14.64 3.27
CA ALA A 530 2.09 15.86 2.51
C ALA A 530 1.97 15.51 1.02
N ALA A 531 0.76 15.22 0.56
CA ALA A 531 0.49 14.80 -0.80
C ALA A 531 -0.82 15.36 -1.33
N CYS A 532 -0.85 15.67 -2.63
CA CYS A 532 -2.08 16.00 -3.35
C CYS A 532 -2.73 14.72 -3.87
N LEU A 533 -4.01 14.51 -3.56
CA LEU A 533 -4.77 13.37 -4.08
C LEU A 533 -5.61 13.78 -5.29
N ASP A 534 -5.55 12.98 -6.35
CA ASP A 534 -6.51 13.04 -7.45
C ASP A 534 -7.74 12.20 -7.10
N ARG A 535 -8.72 12.85 -6.45
CA ARG A 535 -9.97 12.21 -6.02
C ARG A 535 -10.77 11.63 -7.19
N ASN A 536 -10.69 12.24 -8.38
CA ASN A 536 -11.40 11.75 -9.56
C ASN A 536 -10.75 10.45 -10.07
N ALA A 537 -9.42 10.39 -10.09
CA ALA A 537 -8.70 9.16 -10.41
C ALA A 537 -9.02 8.04 -9.40
N LEU A 538 -9.04 8.35 -8.10
CA LEU A 538 -9.36 7.40 -7.03
C LEU A 538 -10.83 6.92 -7.08
N ALA A 539 -11.77 7.79 -7.47
CA ALA A 539 -13.20 7.46 -7.57
C ALA A 539 -13.59 6.72 -8.85
N SER A 540 -12.68 6.61 -9.83
CA SER A 540 -12.93 5.88 -11.07
C SER A 540 -13.29 4.41 -10.78
N PRO A 541 -14.34 3.83 -11.40
CA PRO A 541 -14.73 2.44 -11.16
C PRO A 541 -13.61 1.42 -11.35
N ALA A 542 -12.71 1.65 -12.30
CA ALA A 542 -11.55 0.79 -12.56
C ALA A 542 -10.52 0.81 -11.42
N VAL A 543 -10.35 1.96 -10.76
CA VAL A 543 -9.40 2.13 -9.64
C VAL A 543 -10.06 1.76 -8.31
N SER A 544 -11.34 2.10 -8.12
CA SER A 544 -12.07 1.84 -6.89
C SER A 544 -12.29 0.35 -6.58
N ALA A 545 -12.32 -0.52 -7.61
CA ALA A 545 -12.46 -1.96 -7.45
C ALA A 545 -11.16 -2.63 -6.95
N GLU A 546 -10.01 -2.07 -7.32
CA GLU A 546 -8.66 -2.57 -6.98
C GLU A 546 -7.96 -1.65 -5.96
N LEU A 547 -8.70 -0.74 -5.35
CA LEU A 547 -8.15 0.27 -4.47
C LEU A 547 -7.50 -0.39 -3.24
N PRO A 548 -6.20 -0.16 -2.98
CA PRO A 548 -5.54 -0.71 -1.80
C PRO A 548 -6.29 -0.35 -0.52
N MET A 549 -6.36 -1.29 0.44
CA MET A 549 -7.08 -1.10 1.72
C MET A 549 -6.71 0.19 2.44
N LEU A 550 -5.45 0.64 2.28
CA LEU A 550 -4.94 1.90 2.79
C LEU A 550 -5.80 3.11 2.39
N PHE A 551 -6.34 3.18 1.17
CA PHE A 551 -7.10 4.35 0.69
C PHE A 551 -8.60 4.29 0.99
N HIS A 552 -9.11 3.22 1.61
CA HIS A 552 -10.55 3.00 1.75
C HIS A 552 -11.26 4.05 2.62
N SER A 553 -10.55 4.74 3.51
CA SER A 553 -11.06 5.84 4.34
C SER A 553 -11.14 7.19 3.63
N LEU A 554 -10.50 7.36 2.47
CA LEU A 554 -10.42 8.66 1.78
C LEU A 554 -11.59 8.95 0.85
N LEU A 555 -12.31 7.90 0.43
CA LEU A 555 -13.45 8.01 -0.45
C LEU A 555 -14.74 7.84 0.36
N PRO A 556 -15.71 8.77 0.26
CA PRO A 556 -17.06 8.54 0.75
C PRO A 556 -17.65 7.38 -0.06
N ARG A 557 -17.60 6.17 0.48
CA ARG A 557 -18.32 5.05 -0.12
C ARG A 557 -19.79 5.19 0.27
N PRO A 558 -20.75 5.24 -0.68
CA PRO A 558 -22.08 4.79 -0.34
C PRO A 558 -21.94 3.35 0.15
N THR A 559 -22.44 3.05 1.35
CA THR A 559 -22.47 1.73 1.96
C THR A 559 -23.40 0.80 1.18
N ARG A 560 -23.07 0.53 -0.08
CA ARG A 560 -23.71 -0.52 -0.86
C ARG A 560 -22.91 -1.80 -0.64
N ARG A 561 -23.20 -2.46 0.47
CA ARG A 561 -22.88 -3.88 0.61
C ARG A 561 -23.81 -4.63 -0.35
N VAL A 562 -23.35 -4.87 -1.58
CA VAL A 562 -24.01 -5.80 -2.49
C VAL A 562 -23.88 -7.17 -1.85
N ILE A 563 -24.96 -7.67 -1.25
CA ILE A 563 -25.11 -9.10 -1.00
C ILE A 563 -25.30 -9.71 -2.38
N ASN A 564 -24.21 -10.06 -3.06
CA ASN A 564 -24.29 -10.98 -4.18
C ASN A 564 -24.77 -12.31 -3.58
N LYS A 565 -26.00 -12.68 -3.90
CA LYS A 565 -26.63 -13.93 -3.48
C LYS A 565 -26.07 -15.17 -4.21
N ASP A 566 -25.00 -15.00 -4.98
CA ASP A 566 -24.24 -16.09 -5.61
C ASP A 566 -22.76 -16.00 -5.20
N ALA A 567 -22.47 -16.45 -3.98
CA ALA A 567 -21.11 -16.79 -3.57
C ALA A 567 -20.79 -18.22 -4.06
N THR A 568 -20.77 -18.40 -5.38
CA THR A 568 -20.14 -19.53 -6.05
C THR A 568 -19.23 -18.92 -7.11
N THR A 569 -17.91 -18.98 -6.86
CA THR A 569 -16.82 -18.74 -7.82
C THR A 569 -17.06 -17.60 -8.81
N HIS A 570 -16.42 -16.45 -8.59
CA HIS A 570 -16.25 -15.43 -9.64
C HIS A 570 -15.50 -16.03 -10.84
N GLU A 571 -16.22 -16.63 -11.80
CA GLU A 571 -15.74 -16.68 -13.17
C GLU A 571 -15.61 -15.23 -13.63
N SER A 572 -14.39 -14.81 -13.97
CA SER A 572 -14.13 -13.44 -14.39
C SER A 572 -15.08 -13.05 -15.54
N GLY A 573 -15.52 -11.80 -15.61
CA GLY A 573 -16.35 -11.32 -16.73
C GLY A 573 -15.69 -11.54 -18.10
N LEU A 574 -14.36 -11.74 -18.12
CA LEU A 574 -13.60 -12.19 -19.29
C LEU A 574 -13.83 -13.68 -19.59
N THR A 575 -13.79 -14.58 -18.60
CA THR A 575 -14.10 -16.01 -18.74
C THR A 575 -15.51 -16.23 -19.31
N GLN A 576 -16.51 -15.53 -18.77
CA GLN A 576 -17.89 -15.63 -19.25
C GLN A 576 -18.05 -15.13 -20.70
N ARG A 577 -17.37 -14.04 -21.06
CA ARG A 577 -17.33 -13.52 -22.45
C ARG A 577 -16.61 -14.47 -23.40
N LEU A 578 -15.55 -15.14 -22.93
CA LEU A 578 -14.80 -16.11 -23.73
C LEU A 578 -15.62 -17.37 -24.01
N GLN A 579 -16.35 -17.91 -23.03
CA GLN A 579 -17.19 -19.10 -23.21
C GLN A 579 -18.29 -18.94 -24.28
N ALA A 580 -18.72 -17.70 -24.55
CA ALA A 580 -19.74 -17.39 -25.57
C ALA A 580 -19.17 -17.21 -27.01
N LEU A 581 -17.86 -17.28 -27.20
CA LEU A 581 -17.17 -17.00 -28.47
C LEU A 581 -16.56 -18.26 -29.10
N SER A 582 -16.37 -18.24 -30.42
CA SER A 582 -15.62 -19.31 -31.11
C SER A 582 -14.13 -19.28 -30.72
N PRO A 583 -13.37 -20.39 -30.86
CA PRO A 583 -11.94 -20.42 -30.53
C PRO A 583 -11.11 -19.32 -31.19
N ASP A 584 -11.40 -18.98 -32.46
CA ASP A 584 -10.71 -17.91 -33.18
C ASP A 584 -11.05 -16.52 -32.60
N GLN A 585 -12.31 -16.31 -32.22
CA GLN A 585 -12.79 -15.07 -31.60
C GLN A 585 -12.25 -14.92 -30.16
N GLN A 586 -12.14 -16.02 -29.40
CA GLN A 586 -11.51 -16.04 -28.08
C GLN A 586 -10.05 -15.62 -28.16
N HIS A 587 -9.29 -16.18 -29.12
CA HIS A 587 -7.89 -15.82 -29.31
C HIS A 587 -7.73 -14.34 -29.70
N GLN A 588 -8.54 -13.84 -30.64
CA GLN A 588 -8.51 -12.43 -31.04
C GLN A 588 -8.80 -11.49 -29.87
N LEU A 589 -9.81 -11.79 -29.06
CA LEU A 589 -10.17 -10.98 -27.89
C LEU A 589 -9.05 -10.97 -26.84
N LEU A 590 -8.39 -12.11 -26.60
CA LEU A 590 -7.27 -12.20 -25.65
C LEU A 590 -6.04 -11.44 -26.16
N VAL A 591 -5.72 -11.52 -27.46
CA VAL A 591 -4.64 -10.74 -28.07
C VAL A 591 -4.94 -9.25 -27.94
N GLU A 592 -6.16 -8.82 -28.25
CA GLU A 592 -6.58 -7.43 -28.09
C GLU A 592 -6.50 -6.97 -26.62
N THR A 593 -6.91 -7.83 -25.69
CA THR A 593 -6.80 -7.56 -24.24
C THR A 593 -5.34 -7.34 -23.83
N VAL A 594 -4.44 -8.26 -24.20
CA VAL A 594 -3.01 -8.15 -23.89
C VAL A 594 -2.41 -6.88 -24.51
N ARG A 595 -2.73 -6.58 -25.77
CA ARG A 595 -2.26 -5.37 -26.47
C ARG A 595 -2.77 -4.10 -25.81
N ASN A 596 -4.04 -4.05 -25.42
CA ASN A 596 -4.62 -2.90 -24.72
C ASN A 596 -3.96 -2.68 -23.35
N GLN A 597 -3.73 -3.75 -22.58
CA GLN A 597 -3.01 -3.63 -21.31
C GLN A 597 -1.55 -3.20 -21.52
N ALA A 598 -0.86 -3.73 -22.54
CA ALA A 598 0.51 -3.33 -22.87
C ALA A 598 0.60 -1.87 -23.33
N ALA A 599 -0.35 -1.39 -24.14
CA ALA A 599 -0.41 0.01 -24.55
C ALA A 599 -0.59 0.95 -23.35
N VAL A 600 -1.46 0.59 -22.42
CA VAL A 600 -1.72 1.35 -21.19
C VAL A 600 -0.46 1.45 -20.30
N VAL A 601 0.36 0.40 -20.24
CA VAL A 601 1.63 0.41 -19.50
C VAL A 601 2.70 1.23 -20.24
N LEU A 602 2.77 1.08 -21.57
CA LEU A 602 3.72 1.80 -22.42
C LEU A 602 3.34 3.26 -22.69
N GLY A 603 2.18 3.73 -22.22
CA GLY A 603 1.68 5.08 -22.48
C GLY A 603 1.30 5.33 -23.94
N ARG A 604 0.93 4.28 -24.68
CA ARG A 604 0.45 4.39 -26.06
C ARG A 604 -1.07 4.59 -26.09
N PRO A 605 -1.62 5.34 -27.06
CA PRO A 605 -3.03 5.69 -27.09
C PRO A 605 -3.96 4.48 -27.34
N SER A 606 -3.48 3.43 -28.02
CA SER A 606 -4.27 2.21 -28.21
C SER A 606 -3.42 0.94 -28.30
N GLY A 607 -4.07 -0.22 -28.07
CA GLY A 607 -3.46 -1.52 -28.35
C GLY A 607 -3.17 -1.77 -29.83
N GLN A 608 -3.79 -1.02 -30.75
CA GLN A 608 -3.49 -1.14 -32.19
C GLN A 608 -2.07 -0.68 -32.52
N ASP A 609 -1.51 0.21 -31.69
CA ASP A 609 -0.14 0.72 -31.81
C ASP A 609 0.91 -0.27 -31.26
N ILE A 610 0.48 -1.43 -30.75
CA ILE A 610 1.34 -2.51 -30.27
C ILE A 610 1.38 -3.60 -31.33
N ASP A 611 2.55 -3.88 -31.90
CA ASP A 611 2.72 -5.01 -32.81
C ASP A 611 2.54 -6.33 -32.03
N PRO A 612 1.60 -7.21 -32.43
CA PRO A 612 1.33 -8.48 -31.74
C PRO A 612 2.48 -9.50 -31.78
N GLU A 613 3.42 -9.36 -32.73
CA GLU A 613 4.52 -10.30 -32.95
C GLU A 613 5.87 -9.78 -32.42
N CYS A 614 6.00 -8.47 -32.17
CA CYS A 614 7.20 -7.93 -31.53
C CYS A 614 7.31 -8.37 -30.08
N THR A 615 8.55 -8.54 -29.61
CA THR A 615 8.79 -8.84 -28.21
C THR A 615 8.44 -7.64 -27.34
N PHE A 616 7.97 -7.88 -26.12
CA PHE A 616 7.69 -6.82 -25.15
C PHE A 616 8.92 -5.95 -24.88
N GLN A 617 10.13 -6.54 -24.88
CA GLN A 617 11.39 -5.80 -24.71
C GLN A 617 11.66 -4.83 -25.87
N ASP A 618 11.50 -5.29 -27.12
CA ASP A 618 11.66 -4.43 -28.31
C ASP A 618 10.60 -3.31 -28.36
N LEU A 619 9.42 -3.56 -27.78
CA LEU A 619 8.35 -2.57 -27.63
C LEU A 619 8.62 -1.55 -26.52
N GLY A 620 9.67 -1.77 -25.71
CA GLY A 620 10.14 -0.87 -24.66
C GLY A 620 9.63 -1.21 -23.25
N LEU A 621 9.22 -2.45 -22.98
CA LEU A 621 9.01 -2.93 -21.61
C LEU A 621 10.36 -3.23 -20.93
N ASP A 622 10.48 -2.75 -19.71
CA ASP A 622 11.54 -3.04 -18.74
C ASP A 622 11.00 -3.92 -17.58
N SER A 623 11.84 -4.21 -16.59
CA SER A 623 11.45 -5.05 -15.44
C SER A 623 10.29 -4.48 -14.62
N LEU A 624 10.17 -3.15 -14.53
CA LEU A 624 9.13 -2.50 -13.73
C LEU A 624 7.78 -2.52 -14.44
N THR A 625 7.79 -2.16 -15.72
CA THR A 625 6.60 -2.18 -16.59
C THR A 625 6.10 -3.61 -16.87
N ALA A 626 6.98 -4.61 -16.85
CA ALA A 626 6.59 -6.02 -16.89
C ALA A 626 5.76 -6.44 -15.66
N VAL A 627 6.15 -6.01 -14.45
CA VAL A 627 5.36 -6.26 -13.22
C VAL A 627 3.99 -5.57 -13.30
N GLU A 628 3.95 -4.33 -13.80
CA GLU A 628 2.70 -3.59 -13.98
C GLU A 628 1.75 -4.27 -14.99
N LEU A 629 2.28 -4.73 -16.13
CA LEU A 629 1.50 -5.48 -17.12
C LEU A 629 0.94 -6.78 -16.55
N ARG A 630 1.77 -7.55 -15.84
CA ARG A 630 1.34 -8.79 -15.18
C ARG A 630 0.22 -8.53 -14.18
N ASN A 631 0.35 -7.50 -13.32
CA ASN A 631 -0.66 -7.18 -12.33
C ASN A 631 -2.00 -6.78 -12.97
N ARG A 632 -1.96 -6.00 -14.06
CA ARG A 632 -3.16 -5.67 -14.85
C ARG A 632 -3.82 -6.89 -15.48
N LEU A 633 -3.03 -7.81 -16.02
CA LEU A 633 -3.56 -9.05 -16.61
C LEU A 633 -4.16 -9.96 -15.54
N LYS A 634 -3.53 -10.06 -14.36
CA LYS A 634 -4.07 -10.79 -13.20
C LYS A 634 -5.43 -10.23 -12.80
N ALA A 635 -5.54 -8.90 -12.66
CA ALA A 635 -6.80 -8.22 -12.37
C ALA A 635 -7.88 -8.49 -13.43
N ALA A 636 -7.55 -8.36 -14.72
CA ALA A 636 -8.50 -8.54 -15.82
C ALA A 636 -8.96 -10.00 -16.01
N SER A 637 -8.09 -10.97 -15.72
CA SER A 637 -8.34 -12.40 -15.96
C SER A 637 -8.80 -13.17 -14.71
N GLY A 638 -8.52 -12.65 -13.51
CA GLY A 638 -8.72 -13.37 -12.25
C GLY A 638 -7.74 -14.53 -12.02
N LEU A 639 -6.77 -14.74 -12.91
CA LEU A 639 -5.79 -15.82 -12.81
C LEU A 639 -4.66 -15.48 -11.84
N SER A 640 -4.09 -16.52 -11.19
CA SER A 640 -2.75 -16.42 -10.63
C SER A 640 -1.74 -16.50 -11.78
N LEU A 641 -0.93 -15.46 -11.97
CA LEU A 641 0.03 -15.37 -13.07
C LEU A 641 1.47 -15.41 -12.53
N SER A 642 2.31 -16.21 -13.19
CA SER A 642 3.73 -16.37 -12.82
C SER A 642 4.49 -15.03 -12.82
N PRO A 643 5.45 -14.82 -11.90
CA PRO A 643 6.38 -13.70 -11.95
C PRO A 643 7.21 -13.62 -13.24
N THR A 644 7.51 -14.76 -13.87
CA THR A 644 8.31 -14.87 -15.11
C THR A 644 7.47 -14.79 -16.39
N LEU A 645 6.15 -14.61 -16.27
CA LEU A 645 5.19 -14.68 -17.38
C LEU A 645 5.61 -13.90 -18.64
N ILE A 646 6.07 -12.67 -18.47
CA ILE A 646 6.45 -11.79 -19.59
C ILE A 646 7.72 -12.29 -20.31
N PHE A 647 8.59 -13.01 -19.61
CA PHE A 647 9.80 -13.62 -20.18
C PHE A 647 9.50 -14.97 -20.84
N ASP A 648 8.65 -15.78 -20.21
CA ASP A 648 8.24 -17.08 -20.74
C ASP A 648 7.38 -16.95 -22.01
N TYR A 649 6.60 -15.86 -22.08
CA TYR A 649 5.71 -15.54 -23.20
C TYR A 649 5.99 -14.12 -23.71
N PRO A 650 7.06 -13.94 -24.50
CA PRO A 650 7.65 -12.62 -24.76
C PRO A 650 6.88 -11.76 -25.76
N THR A 651 5.80 -12.26 -26.37
CA THR A 651 4.99 -11.50 -27.35
C THR A 651 3.51 -11.47 -26.95
N PRO A 652 2.75 -10.43 -27.35
CA PRO A 652 1.30 -10.38 -27.09
C PRO A 652 0.54 -11.64 -27.52
N VAL A 653 0.90 -12.23 -28.66
CA VAL A 653 0.26 -13.45 -29.20
C VAL A 653 0.58 -14.69 -28.38
N THR A 654 1.85 -14.87 -27.99
CA THR A 654 2.25 -16.03 -27.18
C THR A 654 1.64 -15.97 -25.78
N LEU A 655 1.58 -14.77 -25.20
CA LEU A 655 0.95 -14.55 -23.90
C LEU A 655 -0.57 -14.77 -23.95
N ALA A 656 -1.25 -14.24 -24.97
CA ALA A 656 -2.69 -14.46 -25.15
C ALA A 656 -3.04 -15.95 -25.29
N ARG A 657 -2.18 -16.73 -25.97
CA ARG A 657 -2.35 -18.19 -26.09
C ARG A 657 -2.21 -18.90 -24.75
N HIS A 658 -1.24 -18.50 -23.93
CA HIS A 658 -1.09 -19.05 -22.57
C HIS A 658 -2.30 -18.72 -21.69
N LEU A 659 -2.78 -17.48 -21.72
CA LEU A 659 -3.98 -17.07 -20.99
C LEU A 659 -5.22 -17.86 -21.44
N ALA A 660 -5.36 -18.15 -22.74
CA ALA A 660 -6.45 -18.97 -23.26
C ALA A 660 -6.44 -20.39 -22.67
N GLN A 661 -5.25 -21.00 -22.58
CA GLN A 661 -5.09 -22.35 -22.00
C GLN A 661 -5.47 -22.38 -20.52
N GLN A 662 -5.13 -21.32 -19.77
CA GLN A 662 -5.43 -21.21 -18.35
C GLN A 662 -6.91 -20.89 -18.06
N LEU A 663 -7.52 -19.98 -18.83
CA LEU A 663 -8.89 -19.51 -18.60
C LEU A 663 -9.98 -20.47 -19.04
N ILE A 664 -9.75 -21.16 -20.16
CA ILE A 664 -10.79 -22.02 -20.77
C ILE A 664 -10.76 -23.41 -20.12
N GLY A 665 -9.63 -23.77 -19.49
CA GLY A 665 -9.36 -25.13 -19.04
C GLY A 665 -9.32 -26.08 -20.23
N THR A 666 -8.47 -27.09 -20.16
CA THR A 666 -8.49 -28.19 -21.12
C THR A 666 -9.79 -28.98 -20.95
N GLY A 667 -10.83 -28.56 -21.67
CA GLY A 667 -11.90 -29.45 -22.16
C GLY A 667 -11.37 -30.49 -23.17
N THR A 668 -10.06 -30.54 -23.39
CA THR A 668 -9.34 -31.60 -24.10
C THR A 668 -9.01 -32.71 -23.12
N THR A 669 -9.79 -33.79 -23.20
CA THR A 669 -9.48 -35.14 -22.71
C THR A 669 -7.98 -35.40 -22.63
N GLY A 670 -7.49 -35.91 -21.48
CA GLY A 670 -6.07 -36.19 -21.21
C GLY A 670 -5.33 -36.97 -22.31
N SER A 671 -6.05 -37.66 -23.21
CA SER A 671 -5.53 -38.28 -24.42
C SER A 671 -4.72 -37.32 -25.32
N ALA A 672 -5.16 -36.07 -25.55
CA ALA A 672 -4.52 -35.16 -26.51
C ALA A 672 -3.18 -34.59 -25.99
N GLN A 673 -3.10 -34.33 -24.68
CA GLN A 673 -1.88 -33.85 -24.02
C GLN A 673 -0.84 -34.97 -23.91
N ILE A 674 -1.30 -36.20 -23.61
CA ILE A 674 -0.47 -37.41 -23.64
C ILE A 674 0.06 -37.67 -25.06
N GLU A 675 -0.76 -37.52 -26.10
CA GLU A 675 -0.33 -37.66 -27.50
C GLU A 675 0.72 -36.62 -27.92
N SER A 676 0.57 -35.37 -27.49
CA SER A 676 1.56 -34.31 -27.76
C SER A 676 2.90 -34.60 -27.07
N GLN A 677 2.88 -35.00 -25.79
CA GLN A 677 4.09 -35.33 -25.05
C GLN A 677 4.76 -36.61 -25.59
N LEU A 678 3.98 -37.59 -26.05
CA LEU A 678 4.51 -38.79 -26.74
C LEU A 678 5.22 -38.42 -28.05
N LYS A 679 4.70 -37.47 -28.83
CA LYS A 679 5.38 -36.98 -30.04
C LYS A 679 6.70 -36.28 -29.73
N THR A 680 6.73 -35.44 -28.71
CA THR A 680 7.97 -34.76 -28.27
C THR A 680 9.00 -35.78 -27.79
N LEU A 681 8.57 -36.73 -26.94
CA LEU A 681 9.42 -37.82 -26.46
C LEU A 681 9.96 -38.67 -27.62
N GLN A 682 9.13 -38.99 -28.61
CA GLN A 682 9.56 -39.72 -29.81
C GLN A 682 10.65 -38.98 -30.59
N GLN A 683 10.54 -37.66 -30.75
CA GLN A 683 11.55 -36.84 -31.41
C GLN A 683 12.86 -36.81 -30.61
N THR A 684 12.79 -36.68 -29.28
CA THR A 684 13.98 -36.71 -28.42
C THR A 684 14.67 -38.07 -28.45
N LEU A 685 13.92 -39.17 -28.44
CA LEU A 685 14.44 -40.55 -28.51
C LEU A 685 15.16 -40.86 -29.83
N LEU A 686 14.71 -40.25 -30.93
CA LEU A 686 15.35 -40.39 -32.23
C LEU A 686 16.71 -39.69 -32.31
N ALA A 687 17.00 -38.77 -31.39
CA ALA A 687 18.23 -37.97 -31.35
C ALA A 687 19.32 -38.51 -30.39
N ILE A 688 19.07 -39.63 -29.70
CA ILE A 688 20.00 -40.20 -28.69
C ILE A 688 21.01 -41.16 -29.36
N GLU A 689 22.24 -41.24 -28.82
CA GLU A 689 23.28 -42.20 -29.24
C GLU A 689 22.89 -43.67 -28.98
N ASP A 690 23.38 -44.60 -29.81
CA ASP A 690 22.94 -46.01 -29.82
C ASP A 690 23.16 -46.76 -28.48
N GLY A 691 24.13 -46.34 -27.66
CA GLY A 691 24.39 -46.93 -26.34
C GLY A 691 23.29 -46.67 -25.31
N ASP A 692 22.62 -45.52 -25.38
CA ASP A 692 21.58 -45.12 -24.42
C ASP A 692 20.18 -45.58 -24.85
N LYS A 693 19.98 -45.89 -26.15
CA LYS A 693 18.70 -46.39 -26.68
C LYS A 693 18.22 -47.66 -25.97
N GLN A 694 19.13 -48.57 -25.62
CA GLN A 694 18.76 -49.82 -24.92
C GLN A 694 18.28 -49.57 -23.49
N ARG A 695 18.92 -48.64 -22.77
CA ARG A 695 18.55 -48.26 -21.40
C ARG A 695 17.19 -47.55 -21.37
N VAL A 696 16.97 -46.63 -22.30
CA VAL A 696 15.69 -45.92 -22.41
C VAL A 696 14.57 -46.85 -22.88
N ALA A 697 14.84 -47.77 -23.80
CA ALA A 697 13.87 -48.79 -24.22
C ALA A 697 13.44 -49.71 -23.06
N ALA A 698 14.36 -50.09 -22.17
CA ALA A 698 14.03 -50.87 -20.97
C ALA A 698 13.14 -50.08 -20.00
N GLN A 699 13.41 -48.78 -19.82
CA GLN A 699 12.62 -47.89 -18.95
C GLN A 699 11.20 -47.65 -19.51
N LEU A 700 11.07 -47.46 -20.82
CA LEU A 700 9.77 -47.31 -21.50
C LEU A 700 8.94 -48.59 -21.43
N ARG A 701 9.56 -49.76 -21.58
CA ARG A 701 8.88 -51.05 -21.35
C ARG A 701 8.36 -51.15 -19.93
N LYS A 702 9.17 -50.82 -18.92
CA LYS A 702 8.76 -50.84 -17.51
C LYS A 702 7.59 -49.89 -17.23
N PHE A 703 7.60 -48.71 -17.85
CA PHE A 703 6.51 -47.75 -17.76
C PHE A 703 5.23 -48.26 -18.43
N LEU A 704 5.32 -48.79 -19.65
CA LEU A 704 4.18 -49.37 -20.38
C LEU A 704 3.56 -50.57 -19.63
N THR A 705 4.38 -51.43 -19.02
CA THR A 705 3.89 -52.54 -18.19
C THR A 705 3.12 -52.03 -16.97
N ARG A 706 3.55 -50.94 -16.33
CA ARG A 706 2.81 -50.30 -15.22
C ARG A 706 1.52 -49.63 -15.70
N LEU A 707 1.54 -48.99 -16.87
CA LEU A 707 0.40 -48.27 -17.40
C LEU A 707 -0.72 -49.21 -17.89
N LEU A 708 -0.34 -50.39 -18.39
CA LEU A 708 -1.25 -51.43 -18.88
C LEU A 708 -1.64 -52.46 -17.79
N ALA A 709 -1.11 -52.32 -16.57
CA ALA A 709 -1.53 -53.14 -15.46
C ALA A 709 -3.01 -52.83 -15.14
N PRO A 710 -3.90 -53.83 -15.05
CA PRO A 710 -5.29 -53.59 -14.68
C PRO A 710 -5.33 -52.90 -13.31
N ALA A 711 -6.18 -51.88 -13.18
CA ALA A 711 -6.41 -51.18 -11.92
C ALA A 711 -7.04 -52.14 -10.91
N GLU A 712 -6.21 -52.87 -10.17
CA GLU A 712 -6.70 -53.81 -9.18
C GLU A 712 -7.00 -53.10 -7.85
N SER A 713 -8.28 -53.13 -7.53
CA SER A 713 -8.92 -52.82 -6.25
C SER A 713 -8.10 -53.26 -5.04
N GLY A 714 -7.93 -52.36 -4.07
CA GLY A 714 -7.26 -52.58 -2.79
C GLY A 714 -7.94 -53.62 -1.89
N ARG A 715 -7.81 -54.91 -2.22
CA ARG A 715 -8.09 -56.04 -1.33
C ARG A 715 -6.79 -56.78 -0.97
N PRO A 716 -6.62 -57.22 0.29
CA PRO A 716 -5.45 -57.97 0.74
C PRO A 716 -5.23 -59.27 -0.05
N LEU A 717 -3.96 -59.63 -0.29
CA LEU A 717 -3.53 -60.83 -1.03
C LEU A 717 -4.17 -62.12 -0.50
N ASP A 718 -4.37 -62.22 0.81
CA ASP A 718 -4.94 -63.38 1.49
C ASP A 718 -6.40 -63.66 1.08
N ASP A 719 -7.18 -62.63 0.73
CA ASP A 719 -8.56 -62.83 0.27
C ASP A 719 -8.61 -63.20 -1.22
N ARG A 720 -7.59 -62.80 -2.00
CA ARG A 720 -7.48 -63.15 -3.43
C ARG A 720 -7.08 -64.60 -3.65
N ILE A 721 -6.27 -65.17 -2.74
CA ILE A 721 -5.88 -66.59 -2.80
C ILE A 721 -7.09 -67.49 -2.47
N LYS A 722 -8.03 -67.05 -1.63
CA LYS A 722 -9.23 -67.81 -1.27
C LYS A 722 -10.24 -67.93 -2.42
N ASP A 723 -10.29 -66.93 -3.30
CA ASP A 723 -11.22 -66.89 -4.42
C ASP A 723 -10.64 -67.52 -5.71
N ALA A 724 -9.37 -67.93 -5.68
CA ALA A 724 -8.72 -68.54 -6.83
C ALA A 724 -9.31 -69.93 -7.12
N THR A 725 -9.73 -70.15 -8.37
CA THR A 725 -10.42 -71.39 -8.77
C THR A 725 -9.49 -72.41 -9.41
N SER A 726 -8.20 -72.06 -9.59
CA SER A 726 -7.20 -72.98 -10.11
C SER A 726 -5.80 -72.79 -9.49
N PRO A 727 -4.98 -73.86 -9.42
CA PRO A 727 -3.60 -73.78 -8.94
C PRO A 727 -2.71 -72.82 -9.74
N SER A 728 -2.99 -72.66 -11.04
CA SER A 728 -2.26 -71.75 -11.94
C SER A 728 -2.46 -70.28 -11.57
N GLU A 729 -3.67 -69.95 -11.10
CA GLU A 729 -4.09 -68.60 -10.71
C GLU A 729 -3.44 -68.19 -9.38
N ILE A 730 -3.28 -69.15 -8.46
CA ILE A 730 -2.56 -68.96 -7.18
C ILE A 730 -1.07 -68.68 -7.43
N LEU A 731 -0.44 -69.40 -8.37
CA LEU A 731 0.98 -69.20 -8.70
C LEU A 731 1.23 -67.81 -9.31
N GLN A 732 0.34 -67.32 -10.17
CA GLN A 732 0.45 -65.96 -10.74
C GLN A 732 0.31 -64.87 -9.68
N LEU A 733 -0.54 -65.06 -8.67
CA LEU A 733 -0.71 -64.11 -7.56
C LEU A 733 0.52 -64.08 -6.63
N ILE A 734 1.18 -65.21 -6.43
CA ILE A 734 2.42 -65.31 -5.62
C ILE A 734 3.62 -64.69 -6.35
N ASP A 735 3.73 -64.89 -7.67
CA ASP A 735 4.78 -64.29 -8.48
C ASP A 735 4.63 -62.76 -8.57
N ALA A 736 3.39 -62.25 -8.60
CA ALA A 736 3.12 -60.82 -8.56
C ALA A 736 3.47 -60.19 -7.19
N GLY A 737 3.17 -60.89 -6.08
CA GLY A 737 3.48 -60.42 -4.72
C GLY A 737 4.96 -60.46 -4.36
N SER A 738 5.75 -61.35 -4.98
CA SER A 738 7.21 -61.46 -4.72
C SER A 738 8.04 -60.37 -5.40
N ILE A 739 7.43 -59.50 -6.21
CA ILE A 739 8.09 -58.37 -6.89
C ILE A 739 7.87 -57.06 -6.10
N GLU A 740 6.95 -57.05 -5.14
CA GLU A 740 6.65 -55.89 -4.27
C GLU A 740 7.37 -55.91 -2.91
N SER A 741 8.23 -56.89 -2.64
CA SER A 741 9.10 -56.94 -1.44
C SER A 741 10.56 -56.61 -1.72
#